data_AF-A0A5M3Z2M9-F1
#
_entry.id   AF-A0A5M3Z2M9-F1
#
_cell.length_a   1.000
_cell.length_b   1.000
_cell.length_c   1.000
_cell.angle_alpha   90.00
_cell.angle_beta   90.00
_cell.angle_gamma   90.00
#
_symmetry.space_group_name_H-M   'P 1'
#
loop_
_entity.id
_entity.type
_entity.pdbx_description
1 polymer ?
#
loop_
_entity_poly.entity_id
_entity_poly.type
_entity_poly.pdbx_seq_one_letter_code
_entity_poly.pdbx_strand_id
1 'polypeptide(L)'
;MESDGQEVKGDRESLKRSRAEFEDDESTDDNSEYSEFNDSEEEEWWKEDKSEDLDRERDIEEHEYITPGDTARTVKIRLFLTDEEMNEFKWMTNFIAECTCDGVVVATALARYIHREGMRSEFWENMEEPSEETCDVAFHVFDRYGTVEAKYKDHPVQKGTGVWGNELDHGPLFLIERLHVTEPNLRRKGLGQKTVSLLLNKAQLFCLNNKPDGETADLFYSSHKAFEQAWTLHALVTPGELTADIEPQLVGKSAEERLAIRIRIHSSAVAFWRSCGFRRIGASRCFAFSFDLQHRSRAIAAASDFDPRTSHAEDLENEELEVIYEANRFSGVKKIKMERLRHALPLHHAALTLMDEELKTFFATHADDEIGWDRVTNSEATLLHITACQLKPLSTQWLLDNVHNANSWKTARNIDGYTPLEALQETLETIRTRKEYGFSRILNLSDCFEGYPDAAVSCLSLLLGEEALGLNRACLRYGCTCGGCVGGFLSARMRSSLILQGETMFDRTQDGIDDGGLWIEENEFELKHLDLEVRKNLKTNKSLRKGFVNMFQIAVKCLQARKVPTAENLEWFRDNRSEWAPHTKNYLERAGTQMGCRAVLRYMFDRAKADDEKAGNGESQLVLKEDWSRLPTCRNDHEFEFVARACGYAGDDVI
;
A
#
# COMPACT_ATOMS: atom_id res chain seq x y z
N MET A 1 6.52 -66.21 44.58
CA MET A 1 6.83 -65.94 45.99
C MET A 1 7.40 -64.54 46.05
N GLU A 2 6.57 -63.64 46.60
CA GLU A 2 6.80 -62.30 47.19
C GLU A 2 8.12 -61.57 46.85
N SER A 3 8.04 -60.45 46.11
CA SER A 3 7.94 -59.04 46.60
C SER A 3 9.31 -58.50 47.00
N ASP A 4 9.72 -57.25 46.85
CA ASP A 4 9.24 -56.01 46.24
C ASP A 4 10.45 -55.05 46.33
N GLY A 5 10.51 -53.98 45.53
CA GLY A 5 11.48 -52.90 45.77
C GLY A 5 11.85 -52.07 44.55
N GLN A 6 11.06 -51.02 44.31
CA GLN A 6 11.30 -49.88 43.40
C GLN A 6 12.58 -49.09 43.72
N GLU A 7 13.22 -48.48 42.71
CA GLU A 7 13.18 -47.01 42.51
C GLU A 7 13.75 -46.55 41.14
N VAL A 8 12.82 -45.97 40.36
CA VAL A 8 12.83 -44.78 39.47
C VAL A 8 14.07 -44.40 38.61
N LYS A 9 13.82 -44.52 37.29
CA LYS A 9 14.47 -43.95 36.08
C LYS A 9 14.05 -42.49 35.85
N GLY A 10 14.68 -41.66 35.03
CA GLY A 10 15.77 -41.87 34.07
C GLY A 10 15.84 -40.71 33.06
N ASP A 11 17.04 -40.56 32.52
CA ASP A 11 17.51 -39.51 31.60
C ASP A 11 16.79 -39.42 30.25
N ARG A 12 16.82 -38.19 29.72
CA ARG A 12 16.50 -37.79 28.35
C ARG A 12 17.63 -38.17 27.40
N GLU A 13 17.31 -38.87 26.30
CA GLU A 13 18.15 -38.83 25.10
C GLU A 13 17.35 -39.03 23.80
N SER A 14 17.61 -38.10 22.87
CA SER A 14 17.67 -38.24 21.41
C SER A 14 16.46 -38.74 20.60
N LEU A 15 15.98 -37.88 19.69
CA LEU A 15 15.39 -38.33 18.42
C LEU A 15 15.87 -37.46 17.24
N LYS A 16 16.56 -38.15 16.32
CA LYS A 16 16.93 -37.75 14.96
C LYS A 16 15.65 -37.45 14.16
N ARG A 17 15.66 -36.43 13.30
CA ARG A 17 14.66 -36.29 12.25
C ARG A 17 15.34 -36.30 10.88
N SER A 18 15.02 -37.32 10.11
CA SER A 18 15.50 -37.62 8.78
C SER A 18 14.79 -36.80 7.72
N ARG A 19 15.58 -36.38 6.73
CA ARG A 19 15.23 -35.94 5.37
C ARG A 19 14.35 -36.98 4.68
N ALA A 20 13.27 -36.54 4.04
CA ALA A 20 12.49 -37.33 3.09
C ALA A 20 12.26 -36.49 1.82
N GLU A 21 12.40 -37.16 0.69
CA GLU A 21 12.45 -36.66 -0.67
C GLU A 21 11.04 -36.34 -1.20
N PHE A 22 10.97 -35.35 -2.10
CA PHE A 22 9.78 -35.00 -2.86
C PHE A 22 9.70 -35.90 -4.10
N GLU A 23 8.60 -36.62 -4.27
CA GLU A 23 8.12 -37.09 -5.57
C GLU A 23 6.64 -36.74 -5.70
N ASP A 24 6.29 -36.29 -6.91
CA ASP A 24 4.98 -35.90 -7.39
C ASP A 24 3.95 -37.03 -7.29
N ASP A 25 2.70 -36.71 -6.97
CA ASP A 25 1.56 -37.31 -7.68
C ASP A 25 0.30 -36.42 -7.62
N GLU A 26 -0.36 -36.33 -8.76
CA GLU A 26 -1.63 -35.67 -8.99
C GLU A 26 -2.77 -36.42 -8.28
N SER A 27 -3.65 -35.71 -7.57
CA SER A 27 -5.11 -35.89 -7.69
C SER A 27 -5.88 -35.02 -6.69
N THR A 28 -6.83 -34.29 -7.27
CA THR A 28 -8.17 -33.96 -6.74
C THR A 28 -8.54 -34.58 -5.38
N ASP A 29 -8.81 -33.74 -4.38
CA ASP A 29 -10.17 -33.66 -3.85
C ASP A 29 -10.39 -32.41 -2.98
N ASP A 30 -11.60 -31.87 -3.15
CA ASP A 30 -12.24 -30.84 -2.35
C ASP A 30 -12.25 -31.22 -0.86
N ASN A 31 -11.72 -30.36 0.01
CA ASN A 31 -12.25 -30.23 1.37
C ASN A 31 -11.76 -28.93 2.04
N SER A 32 -12.42 -27.82 1.70
CA SER A 32 -12.43 -26.64 2.56
C SER A 32 -13.41 -26.88 3.71
N GLU A 33 -12.89 -27.15 4.91
CA GLU A 33 -13.64 -27.01 6.16
C GLU A 33 -14.00 -25.53 6.35
N TYR A 34 -15.18 -25.16 5.83
CA TYR A 34 -15.83 -23.90 6.13
C TYR A 34 -16.38 -23.98 7.55
N SER A 35 -15.72 -23.28 8.47
CA SER A 35 -16.29 -22.94 9.77
C SER A 35 -17.52 -22.06 9.53
N GLU A 36 -18.67 -22.51 10.03
CA GLU A 36 -19.92 -21.77 10.13
C GLU A 36 -19.67 -20.34 10.65
N PHE A 37 -19.97 -19.33 9.83
CA PHE A 37 -20.17 -17.96 10.29
C PHE A 37 -21.67 -17.70 10.35
N ASN A 38 -22.09 -17.36 11.57
CA ASN A 38 -23.42 -16.95 11.96
C ASN A 38 -23.54 -15.43 11.68
N ASP A 39 -24.33 -15.02 10.67
CA ASP A 39 -24.59 -13.61 10.35
C ASP A 39 -25.52 -12.95 11.39
N SER A 40 -25.06 -12.87 12.64
CA SER A 40 -25.79 -12.16 13.69
C SER A 40 -24.89 -11.36 14.63
N GLU A 41 -23.67 -11.00 14.21
CA GLU A 41 -22.70 -10.28 15.06
C GLU A 41 -22.48 -8.80 14.66
N GLU A 42 -23.36 -8.19 13.88
CA GLU A 42 -23.35 -6.72 13.68
C GLU A 42 -24.20 -5.93 14.70
N GLU A 43 -24.83 -6.59 15.70
CA GLU A 43 -25.73 -5.92 16.67
C GLU A 43 -25.43 -6.19 18.17
N GLU A 44 -24.23 -6.62 18.58
CA GLU A 44 -23.90 -6.82 20.01
C GLU A 44 -22.67 -6.05 20.57
N TRP A 45 -22.30 -4.90 19.99
CA TRP A 45 -21.20 -4.06 20.54
C TRP A 45 -21.64 -2.88 21.43
N TRP A 46 -22.92 -2.78 21.81
CA TRP A 46 -23.39 -1.71 22.71
C TRP A 46 -24.36 -2.19 23.80
N LYS A 47 -24.18 -3.39 24.35
CA LYS A 47 -24.72 -3.65 25.68
C LYS A 47 -23.83 -2.97 26.70
N GLU A 48 -24.43 -2.01 27.41
CA GLU A 48 -23.87 -1.25 28.52
C GLU A 48 -23.05 -2.14 29.48
N ASP A 49 -21.75 -2.23 29.28
CA ASP A 49 -20.82 -2.46 30.38
C ASP A 49 -20.28 -1.09 30.80
N LYS A 50 -20.82 -0.61 31.91
CA LYS A 50 -20.16 0.40 32.73
C LYS A 50 -18.92 -0.26 33.36
N SER A 51 -17.89 -0.54 32.56
CA SER A 51 -16.56 -0.77 33.09
C SER A 51 -15.98 0.58 33.48
N GLU A 52 -15.82 0.76 34.79
CA GLU A 52 -15.09 1.89 35.37
C GLU A 52 -13.58 1.72 35.11
N ASP A 53 -13.14 1.87 33.86
CA ASP A 53 -11.75 2.17 33.53
C ASP A 53 -11.74 3.17 32.37
N LEU A 54 -11.53 4.44 32.75
CA LEU A 54 -11.77 5.63 31.94
C LEU A 54 -10.73 5.77 30.81
N ASP A 55 -11.17 5.67 29.56
CA ASP A 55 -10.64 6.53 28.49
C ASP A 55 -10.63 7.97 29.01
N ARG A 56 -9.45 8.51 29.29
CA ARG A 56 -9.35 9.87 29.84
C ARG A 56 -9.69 10.84 28.73
N GLU A 57 -10.95 11.27 28.68
CA GLU A 57 -11.37 12.41 27.89
C GLU A 57 -10.50 13.63 28.25
N ARG A 58 -9.92 14.27 27.23
CA ARG A 58 -9.09 15.47 27.41
C ARG A 58 -9.55 16.56 26.47
N ASP A 59 -9.14 17.79 26.79
CA ASP A 59 -9.34 18.98 25.95
C ASP A 59 -10.82 19.16 25.53
N ILE A 60 -11.72 19.09 26.52
CA ILE A 60 -13.17 19.14 26.32
C ILE A 60 -13.59 20.57 25.95
N GLU A 61 -14.33 20.70 24.84
CA GLU A 61 -14.97 21.92 24.37
C GLU A 61 -16.49 21.72 24.31
N GLU A 62 -17.26 22.74 24.71
CA GLU A 62 -18.71 22.71 24.62
C GLU A 62 -19.22 23.88 23.78
N HIS A 63 -20.14 23.59 22.86
CA HIS A 63 -20.76 24.57 21.99
C HIS A 63 -22.27 24.38 21.97
N GLU A 64 -22.99 25.48 21.72
CA GLU A 64 -24.43 25.44 21.49
C GLU A 64 -24.72 25.75 20.02
N TYR A 65 -25.69 25.02 19.45
CA TYR A 65 -26.19 25.23 18.11
C TYR A 65 -27.72 25.24 18.11
N ILE A 66 -28.30 26.34 17.64
CA ILE A 66 -29.75 26.47 17.48
C ILE A 66 -30.12 26.04 16.07
N THR A 67 -30.94 25.01 15.97
CA THR A 67 -31.37 24.49 14.68
C THR A 67 -32.33 25.45 13.96
N PRO A 68 -32.12 25.74 12.66
CA PRO A 68 -33.04 26.55 11.87
C PRO A 68 -34.36 25.81 11.59
N GLY A 69 -35.49 26.52 11.65
CA GLY A 69 -36.83 26.03 11.31
C GLY A 69 -37.93 26.40 12.32
N ASP A 70 -39.18 26.00 12.04
CA ASP A 70 -40.37 26.35 12.84
C ASP A 70 -40.36 25.77 14.27
N THR A 71 -39.55 24.73 14.50
CA THR A 71 -39.30 24.12 15.81
C THR A 71 -37.81 24.18 16.13
N ALA A 72 -37.33 25.39 16.43
CA ALA A 72 -35.95 25.61 16.84
C ALA A 72 -35.66 24.81 18.13
N ARG A 73 -34.67 23.93 18.05
CA ARG A 73 -34.12 23.20 19.20
C ARG A 73 -32.67 23.58 19.41
N THR A 74 -32.29 23.72 20.67
CA THR A 74 -30.90 23.93 21.07
C THR A 74 -30.22 22.57 21.21
N VAL A 75 -29.16 22.38 20.44
CA VAL A 75 -28.31 21.18 20.48
C VAL A 75 -26.98 21.58 21.12
N LYS A 76 -26.55 20.83 22.13
CA LYS A 76 -25.24 20.98 22.76
C LYS A 76 -24.26 20.05 22.06
N ILE A 77 -23.17 20.59 21.54
CA ILE A 77 -22.10 19.83 20.87
C ILE A 77 -20.89 19.82 21.81
N ARG A 78 -20.51 18.63 22.25
CA ARG A 78 -19.35 18.38 23.11
C ARG A 78 -18.24 17.76 22.25
N LEU A 79 -17.08 18.40 22.18
CA LEU A 79 -15.91 17.88 21.49
C LEU A 79 -14.85 17.51 22.51
N PHE A 80 -14.20 16.38 22.34
CA PHE A 80 -13.12 15.95 23.22
C PHE A 80 -12.16 15.02 22.50
N LEU A 81 -10.97 14.85 23.09
CA LEU A 81 -9.95 13.95 22.61
C LEU A 81 -9.93 12.69 23.46
N THR A 82 -9.71 11.55 22.82
CA THR A 82 -9.39 10.28 23.49
C THR A 82 -8.08 9.73 22.94
N ASP A 83 -7.34 9.04 23.80
CA ASP A 83 -6.31 8.11 23.36
C ASP A 83 -6.98 6.73 23.35
N GLU A 84 -6.70 5.88 22.37
CA GLU A 84 -7.12 4.48 22.48
C GLU A 84 -6.47 3.84 23.72
N GLU A 85 -7.22 2.96 24.39
CA GLU A 85 -6.79 2.20 25.55
C GLU A 85 -5.35 1.69 25.31
N MET A 86 -4.45 1.98 26.25
CA MET A 86 -3.10 1.40 26.27
C MET A 86 -2.09 1.84 25.19
N ASN A 87 -2.13 3.09 24.69
CA ASN A 87 -0.93 3.69 24.07
C ASN A 87 -0.45 2.95 22.78
N GLU A 88 -1.33 2.16 22.14
CA GLU A 88 -0.97 1.29 21.00
C GLU A 88 -0.51 2.12 19.79
N PHE A 89 -1.15 3.27 19.53
CA PHE A 89 -0.84 4.12 18.37
C PHE A 89 -0.35 5.52 18.77
N LYS A 90 0.95 5.65 19.11
CA LYS A 90 1.58 6.95 19.47
C LYS A 90 1.51 8.03 18.39
N TRP A 91 1.19 7.63 17.16
CA TRP A 91 1.11 8.48 15.98
C TRP A 91 -0.34 8.91 15.69
N MET A 92 -1.32 8.55 16.52
CA MET A 92 -2.73 8.84 16.32
C MET A 92 -3.38 9.51 17.53
N THR A 93 -4.40 10.34 17.31
CA THR A 93 -5.26 10.88 18.37
C THR A 93 -6.71 10.95 17.89
N ASN A 94 -7.65 10.50 18.72
CA ASN A 94 -9.06 10.46 18.38
C ASN A 94 -9.75 11.77 18.76
N PHE A 95 -10.62 12.25 17.87
CA PHE A 95 -11.46 13.44 18.03
C PHE A 95 -12.91 12.98 17.98
N ILE A 96 -13.60 13.13 19.10
CA ILE A 96 -15.00 12.74 19.23
C ILE A 96 -15.86 13.99 19.35
N ALA A 97 -16.97 14.03 18.62
CA ALA A 97 -18.01 15.03 18.80
C ALA A 97 -19.34 14.35 19.14
N GLU A 98 -19.90 14.68 20.31
CA GLU A 98 -21.21 14.21 20.75
C GLU A 98 -22.20 15.37 20.77
N CYS A 99 -23.28 15.22 20.02
CA CYS A 99 -24.35 16.21 19.96
C CYS A 99 -25.54 15.71 20.77
N THR A 100 -25.97 16.49 21.77
CA THR A 100 -27.12 16.18 22.62
C THR A 100 -28.23 17.21 22.46
N CYS A 101 -29.47 16.74 22.39
CA CYS A 101 -30.68 17.57 22.38
C CYS A 101 -31.61 17.03 23.47
N ASP A 102 -32.06 17.90 24.38
CA ASP A 102 -32.94 17.53 25.49
C ASP A 102 -32.41 16.34 26.34
N GLY A 103 -31.07 16.23 26.46
CA GLY A 103 -30.40 15.16 27.20
C GLY A 103 -30.20 13.84 26.44
N VAL A 104 -30.62 13.76 25.18
CA VAL A 104 -30.47 12.57 24.32
C VAL A 104 -29.41 12.81 23.26
N VAL A 105 -28.54 11.82 23.01
CA VAL A 105 -27.55 11.89 21.92
C VAL A 105 -28.27 11.79 20.56
N VAL A 106 -28.11 12.83 19.74
CA VAL A 106 -28.78 12.98 18.45
C VAL A 106 -27.83 12.98 17.25
N ALA A 107 -26.53 13.14 17.50
CA ALA A 107 -25.50 12.92 16.50
C ALA A 107 -24.16 12.61 17.16
N THR A 108 -23.35 11.80 16.49
CA THR A 108 -21.97 11.47 16.89
C THR A 108 -21.04 11.63 15.70
N ALA A 109 -19.79 11.98 15.97
CA ALA A 109 -18.74 11.97 14.98
C ALA A 109 -17.42 11.47 15.57
N LEU A 110 -16.68 10.71 14.78
CA LEU A 110 -15.33 10.23 15.07
C LEU A 110 -14.40 10.69 13.94
N ALA A 111 -13.29 11.30 14.32
CA ALA A 111 -12.21 11.63 13.42
C ALA A 111 -10.86 11.30 14.06
N ARG A 112 -9.87 10.98 13.24
CA ARG A 112 -8.53 10.60 13.66
C ARG A 112 -7.51 11.61 13.15
N TYR A 113 -6.73 12.17 14.06
CA TYR A 113 -5.53 12.93 13.72
C TYR A 113 -4.36 11.97 13.63
N ILE A 114 -3.70 11.94 12.48
CA ILE A 114 -2.66 10.97 12.12
C ILE A 114 -1.36 11.72 11.84
N HIS A 115 -0.36 11.53 12.70
CA HIS A 115 0.99 12.05 12.54
C HIS A 115 1.81 11.19 11.57
N ARG A 116 1.44 11.26 10.29
CA ARG A 116 2.02 10.45 9.20
C ARG A 116 3.54 10.51 9.14
N GLU A 117 4.16 11.67 9.32
CA GLU A 117 5.61 11.85 9.20
C GLU A 117 6.40 10.93 10.16
N GLY A 118 5.85 10.65 11.35
CA GLY A 118 6.48 9.77 12.34
C GLY A 118 6.39 8.27 12.03
N MET A 119 5.64 7.87 11.00
CA MET A 119 5.40 6.46 10.66
C MET A 119 5.50 6.17 9.15
N ARG A 120 6.11 7.08 8.38
CA ARG A 120 6.17 6.98 6.90
C ARG A 120 6.74 5.66 6.40
N SER A 121 7.77 5.11 7.04
CA SER A 121 8.41 3.87 6.62
C SER A 121 7.51 2.64 6.67
N GLU A 122 6.46 2.70 7.47
CA GLU A 122 5.51 1.63 7.80
C GLU A 122 4.07 2.15 7.67
N PHE A 123 3.83 3.08 6.73
CA PHE A 123 2.56 3.82 6.68
C PHE A 123 1.38 2.89 6.41
N TRP A 124 1.50 1.96 5.47
CA TRP A 124 0.42 1.01 5.18
C TRP A 124 0.18 0.05 6.34
N GLU A 125 1.23 -0.50 6.94
CA GLU A 125 1.13 -1.41 8.07
C GLU A 125 0.44 -0.74 9.26
N ASN A 126 0.83 0.48 9.59
CA ASN A 126 0.22 1.24 10.68
C ASN A 126 -1.22 1.67 10.38
N MET A 127 -1.57 1.95 9.13
CA MET A 127 -2.93 2.38 8.75
C MET A 127 -3.92 1.22 8.54
N GLU A 128 -3.44 -0.01 8.39
CA GLU A 128 -4.28 -1.20 8.21
C GLU A 128 -5.00 -1.62 9.50
N GLU A 129 -4.30 -1.51 10.63
CA GLU A 129 -4.74 -2.03 11.94
C GLU A 129 -5.91 -1.28 12.60
N PRO A 130 -6.00 0.07 12.58
CA PRO A 130 -6.94 0.81 13.43
C PRO A 130 -8.42 0.72 13.01
N SER A 131 -8.71 0.81 11.70
CA SER A 131 -10.08 0.78 11.18
C SER A 131 -10.11 0.42 9.69
N GLU A 132 -11.28 0.01 9.21
CA GLU A 132 -11.52 -0.19 7.78
C GLU A 132 -11.33 1.13 6.99
N GLU A 133 -11.75 2.26 7.58
CA GLU A 133 -11.63 3.57 6.95
C GLU A 133 -10.17 4.04 6.82
N THR A 134 -9.30 3.78 7.81
CA THR A 134 -7.87 4.07 7.69
C THR A 134 -7.21 3.18 6.64
N CYS A 135 -7.57 1.89 6.61
CA CYS A 135 -7.09 0.93 5.63
C CYS A 135 -7.48 1.34 4.19
N ASP A 136 -8.76 1.61 3.94
CA ASP A 136 -9.28 2.01 2.62
C ASP A 136 -8.54 3.25 2.09
N VAL A 137 -8.43 4.30 2.91
CA VAL A 137 -7.74 5.53 2.50
C VAL A 137 -6.26 5.27 2.23
N ALA A 138 -5.58 4.49 3.07
CA ALA A 138 -4.15 4.23 2.93
C ALA A 138 -3.81 3.46 1.64
N PHE A 139 -4.56 2.41 1.32
CA PHE A 139 -4.27 1.53 0.18
C PHE A 139 -4.87 1.97 -1.15
N HIS A 140 -5.83 2.90 -1.15
CA HIS A 140 -6.47 3.39 -2.38
C HIS A 140 -6.09 4.81 -2.80
N VAL A 141 -5.48 5.60 -1.90
CA VAL A 141 -5.07 7.00 -2.17
C VAL A 141 -3.55 7.17 -2.16
N PHE A 142 -2.86 6.43 -1.28
CA PHE A 142 -1.45 6.63 -1.00
C PHE A 142 -0.60 5.40 -1.37
N ASP A 143 0.68 5.64 -1.68
CA ASP A 143 1.69 4.59 -1.72
C ASP A 143 2.07 4.13 -0.30
N ARG A 144 2.92 3.09 -0.21
CA ARG A 144 3.37 2.51 1.06
C ARG A 144 4.09 3.46 2.01
N TYR A 145 4.45 4.66 1.54
CA TYR A 145 5.12 5.69 2.32
C TYR A 145 4.20 6.89 2.62
N GLY A 146 2.90 6.76 2.34
CA GLY A 146 1.93 7.82 2.55
C GLY A 146 2.03 8.97 1.54
N THR A 147 2.65 8.76 0.38
CA THR A 147 2.67 9.72 -0.74
C THR A 147 1.46 9.48 -1.63
N VAL A 148 0.76 10.52 -2.11
CA VAL A 148 -0.39 10.31 -3.01
C VAL A 148 0.07 9.60 -4.28
N GLU A 149 -0.68 8.58 -4.69
CA GLU A 149 -0.35 7.79 -5.88
C GLU A 149 -0.22 8.68 -7.13
N ALA A 150 0.78 8.40 -7.95
CA ALA A 150 1.11 9.21 -9.14
C ALA A 150 -0.07 9.32 -10.13
N LYS A 151 -0.93 8.29 -10.20
CA LYS A 151 -2.12 8.30 -11.07
C LYS A 151 -3.07 9.44 -10.73
N TYR A 152 -3.18 9.85 -9.47
CA TYR A 152 -4.03 10.97 -9.06
C TYR A 152 -3.40 12.35 -9.30
N LYS A 153 -2.13 12.41 -9.71
CA LYS A 153 -1.42 13.64 -10.03
C LYS A 153 -1.32 13.87 -11.54
N ASP A 154 -0.90 12.84 -12.25
CA ASP A 154 -0.40 12.98 -13.62
C ASP A 154 -1.31 12.34 -14.68
N HIS A 155 -2.10 11.32 -14.31
CA HIS A 155 -2.87 10.55 -15.29
C HIS A 155 -3.90 11.42 -16.03
N PRO A 156 -4.11 11.23 -17.35
CA PRO A 156 -5.07 12.02 -18.12
C PRO A 156 -6.49 12.03 -17.56
N VAL A 157 -6.92 10.90 -16.97
CA VAL A 157 -8.27 10.72 -16.39
C VAL A 157 -8.27 10.59 -14.87
N GLN A 158 -7.30 9.89 -14.27
CA GLN A 158 -7.36 9.53 -12.84
C GLN A 158 -7.06 10.74 -11.96
N LYS A 159 -6.40 11.78 -12.47
CA LYS A 159 -6.17 13.01 -11.72
C LYS A 159 -7.43 13.83 -11.42
N GLY A 160 -8.58 13.47 -12.01
CA GLY A 160 -9.85 14.17 -11.81
C GLY A 160 -9.72 15.65 -12.14
N THR A 161 -10.02 16.52 -11.16
CA THR A 161 -9.87 17.98 -11.33
C THR A 161 -8.41 18.46 -11.36
N GLY A 162 -7.44 17.65 -10.91
CA GLY A 162 -6.02 18.01 -10.84
C GLY A 162 -5.71 19.18 -9.90
N VAL A 163 -6.55 19.38 -8.87
CA VAL A 163 -6.30 20.42 -7.84
C VAL A 163 -5.46 19.92 -6.68
N TRP A 164 -5.37 18.61 -6.51
CA TRP A 164 -4.54 17.97 -5.50
C TRP A 164 -3.26 17.46 -6.14
N GLY A 165 -2.13 17.69 -5.49
CA GLY A 165 -0.80 17.33 -5.94
C GLY A 165 0.11 16.94 -4.77
N ASN A 166 1.38 17.32 -4.87
CA ASN A 166 2.41 16.92 -3.90
C ASN A 166 2.23 17.56 -2.51
N GLU A 167 1.35 18.55 -2.36
CA GLU A 167 0.99 19.10 -1.05
C GLU A 167 0.33 18.07 -0.13
N LEU A 168 -0.34 17.06 -0.69
CA LEU A 168 -0.91 15.95 0.08
C LEU A 168 0.12 14.90 0.47
N ASP A 169 1.35 14.93 -0.04
CA ASP A 169 2.37 13.93 0.27
C ASP A 169 2.95 14.10 1.67
N HIS A 170 2.84 15.30 2.23
CA HIS A 170 3.50 15.69 3.47
C HIS A 170 2.53 16.19 4.53
N GLY A 171 2.94 16.04 5.78
CA GLY A 171 2.23 16.54 6.94
C GLY A 171 1.16 15.61 7.48
N PRO A 172 0.51 16.02 8.59
CA PRO A 172 -0.48 15.21 9.26
C PRO A 172 -1.78 15.09 8.46
N LEU A 173 -2.52 14.01 8.69
CA LEU A 173 -3.83 13.76 8.09
C LEU A 173 -4.91 13.81 9.18
N PHE A 174 -6.04 14.44 8.90
CA PHE A 174 -7.22 14.43 9.76
C PHE A 174 -8.37 13.68 9.06
N LEU A 175 -8.49 12.38 9.34
CA LEU A 175 -9.48 11.52 8.71
C LEU A 175 -10.81 11.58 9.49
N ILE A 176 -11.89 12.01 8.84
CA ILE A 176 -13.23 11.90 9.42
C ILE A 176 -13.80 10.55 9.01
N GLU A 177 -13.84 9.61 9.95
CA GLU A 177 -14.31 8.23 9.69
C GLU A 177 -15.82 8.15 9.75
N ARG A 178 -16.42 8.72 10.80
CA ARG A 178 -17.84 8.58 11.06
C ARG A 178 -18.47 9.92 11.39
N LEU A 179 -19.60 10.21 10.75
CA LEU A 179 -20.51 11.27 11.15
C LEU A 179 -21.93 10.77 10.98
N HIS A 180 -22.63 10.59 12.10
CA HIS A 180 -23.98 10.08 12.11
C HIS A 180 -24.92 11.06 12.81
N VAL A 181 -25.98 11.50 12.11
CA VAL A 181 -27.10 12.21 12.72
C VAL A 181 -28.26 11.22 12.89
N THR A 182 -28.34 10.61 14.07
CA THR A 182 -29.29 9.54 14.39
C THR A 182 -30.73 10.04 14.32
N GLU A 183 -31.01 11.25 14.80
CA GLU A 183 -32.37 11.80 14.83
C GLU A 183 -32.80 12.38 13.46
N PRO A 184 -33.74 11.76 12.72
CA PRO A 184 -34.09 12.19 11.37
C PRO A 184 -34.66 13.61 11.32
N ASN A 185 -35.37 14.04 12.37
CA ASN A 185 -35.95 15.39 12.48
C ASN A 185 -34.91 16.51 12.62
N LEU A 186 -33.65 16.16 12.87
CA LEU A 186 -32.52 17.09 12.95
C LEU A 186 -31.62 17.05 11.71
N ARG A 187 -31.85 16.09 10.79
CA ARG A 187 -31.19 16.07 9.49
C ARG A 187 -31.62 17.28 8.66
N ARG A 188 -30.73 17.73 7.76
CA ARG A 188 -30.92 18.92 6.90
C ARG A 188 -31.12 20.25 7.66
N LYS A 189 -30.90 20.30 8.98
CA LYS A 189 -30.89 21.53 9.79
C LYS A 189 -29.48 22.09 10.04
N GLY A 190 -28.50 21.72 9.23
CA GLY A 190 -27.12 22.23 9.34
C GLY A 190 -26.28 21.68 10.51
N LEU A 191 -26.83 20.78 11.34
CA LEU A 191 -26.12 20.19 12.48
C LEU A 191 -24.80 19.51 12.05
N GLY A 192 -24.85 18.60 11.07
CA GLY A 192 -23.65 17.91 10.58
C GLY A 192 -22.58 18.86 10.04
N GLN A 193 -22.98 19.90 9.31
CA GLN A 193 -22.03 20.91 8.80
C GLN A 193 -21.38 21.70 9.94
N LYS A 194 -22.15 22.01 10.99
CA LYS A 194 -21.64 22.68 12.19
C LYS A 194 -20.65 21.78 12.93
N THR A 195 -20.97 20.49 13.11
CA THR A 195 -20.09 19.51 13.75
C THR A 195 -18.77 19.37 12.99
N VAL A 196 -18.82 19.20 11.67
CA VAL A 196 -17.60 19.13 10.81
C VAL A 196 -16.78 20.41 10.94
N SER A 197 -17.40 21.59 10.91
CA SER A 197 -16.68 22.85 11.07
C SER A 197 -15.98 22.96 12.43
N LEU A 198 -16.59 22.48 13.51
CA LEU A 198 -15.98 22.49 14.84
C LEU A 198 -14.80 21.50 14.91
N LEU A 199 -14.96 20.29 14.37
CA LEU A 199 -13.89 19.29 14.30
C LEU A 199 -12.68 19.81 13.51
N LEU A 200 -12.91 20.39 12.33
CA LEU A 200 -11.84 20.97 11.51
C LEU A 200 -11.09 22.08 12.26
N ASN A 201 -11.82 23.00 12.92
CA ASN A 201 -11.19 24.07 13.70
C ASN A 201 -10.36 23.50 14.86
N LYS A 202 -10.89 22.52 15.59
CA LYS A 202 -10.19 21.88 16.70
C LYS A 202 -8.93 21.15 16.21
N ALA A 203 -9.00 20.43 15.10
CA ALA A 203 -7.86 19.77 14.48
C ALA A 203 -6.78 20.76 14.02
N GLN A 204 -7.18 21.91 13.45
CA GLN A 204 -6.24 22.96 13.05
C GLN A 204 -5.51 23.54 14.26
N LEU A 205 -6.23 23.87 15.33
CA LEU A 205 -5.64 24.36 16.58
C LEU A 205 -4.72 23.31 17.21
N PHE A 206 -5.14 22.04 17.22
CA PHE A 206 -4.32 20.94 17.71
C PHE A 206 -3.00 20.81 16.93
N CYS A 207 -3.04 20.85 15.60
CA CYS A 207 -1.84 20.82 14.77
C CYS A 207 -0.90 22.00 15.08
N LEU A 208 -1.45 23.23 15.15
CA LEU A 208 -0.67 24.43 15.45
C LEU A 208 -0.03 24.39 16.84
N ASN A 209 -0.73 23.86 17.84
CA ASN A 209 -0.23 23.76 19.21
C ASN A 209 0.88 22.70 19.35
N ASN A 210 0.87 21.67 18.50
CA ASN A 210 1.89 20.63 18.49
C ASN A 210 3.06 20.93 17.54
N LYS A 211 2.91 21.91 16.65
CA LYS A 211 3.98 22.34 15.73
C LYS A 211 5.13 22.97 16.52
N PRO A 212 6.38 22.50 16.35
CA PRO A 212 7.56 23.13 16.94
C PRO A 212 7.74 24.58 16.51
N ASP A 213 8.49 25.37 17.28
CA ASP A 213 8.83 26.77 16.97
C ASP A 213 9.69 26.94 15.69
N GLY A 214 10.24 25.84 15.17
CA GLY A 214 11.04 25.81 13.95
C GLY A 214 12.48 26.28 14.14
N GLU A 215 12.93 26.58 15.37
CA GLU A 215 14.30 27.05 15.63
C GLU A 215 15.36 26.02 15.20
N THR A 216 14.98 24.74 15.17
CA THR A 216 15.81 23.60 14.75
C THR A 216 15.31 22.95 13.45
N ALA A 217 14.43 23.62 12.71
CA ALA A 217 13.80 23.08 11.49
C ALA A 217 14.83 22.60 10.46
N ASP A 218 15.90 23.36 10.23
CA ASP A 218 16.92 23.01 9.24
C ASP A 218 17.76 21.78 9.64
N LEU A 219 17.86 21.48 10.96
CA LEU A 219 18.59 20.31 11.46
C LEU A 219 17.84 19.00 11.22
N PHE A 220 16.51 19.01 11.37
CA PHE A 220 15.69 17.80 11.28
C PHE A 220 14.98 17.63 9.94
N TYR A 221 14.66 18.74 9.26
CA TYR A 221 13.84 18.73 8.04
C TYR A 221 14.61 19.23 6.81
N SER A 222 15.93 19.40 6.88
CA SER A 222 16.79 19.87 5.78
C SER A 222 16.59 21.33 5.34
N SER A 223 15.37 21.86 5.47
CA SER A 223 15.01 23.22 5.12
C SER A 223 13.73 23.66 5.83
N HIS A 224 13.60 24.96 6.07
CA HIS A 224 12.34 25.56 6.50
C HIS A 224 11.13 25.18 5.61
N LYS A 225 11.31 25.03 4.29
CA LYS A 225 10.21 24.66 3.39
C LYS A 225 9.68 23.26 3.70
N ALA A 226 10.58 22.30 3.86
CA ALA A 226 10.22 20.92 4.19
C ALA A 226 9.61 20.83 5.60
N PHE A 227 10.11 21.63 6.55
CA PHE A 227 9.46 21.77 7.85
C PHE A 227 8.01 22.27 7.75
N GLU A 228 7.75 23.32 6.96
CA GLU A 228 6.38 23.80 6.76
C GLU A 228 5.48 22.73 6.11
N GLN A 229 6.01 21.99 5.13
CA GLN A 229 5.28 20.89 4.49
C GLN A 229 4.96 19.76 5.48
N ALA A 230 5.91 19.39 6.35
CA ALA A 230 5.73 18.35 7.37
C ALA A 230 4.68 18.70 8.44
N TRP A 231 4.21 19.94 8.48
CA TRP A 231 3.14 20.40 9.38
C TRP A 231 1.93 20.96 8.64
N THR A 232 1.86 20.76 7.31
CA THR A 232 0.68 21.15 6.53
C THR A 232 -0.44 20.13 6.72
N LEU A 233 -1.41 20.49 7.57
CA LEU A 233 -2.57 19.64 7.85
C LEU A 233 -3.52 19.58 6.64
N HIS A 234 -4.01 18.39 6.34
CA HIS A 234 -5.13 18.17 5.42
C HIS A 234 -6.17 17.26 6.08
N ALA A 235 -7.46 17.52 5.82
CA ALA A 235 -8.52 16.64 6.30
C ALA A 235 -9.04 15.75 5.16
N LEU A 236 -9.32 14.49 5.47
CA LEU A 236 -9.75 13.46 4.54
C LEU A 236 -11.10 12.89 4.94
N VAL A 237 -11.86 12.41 3.96
CA VAL A 237 -13.10 11.66 4.18
C VAL A 237 -13.42 10.79 2.98
N THR A 238 -13.91 9.58 3.23
CA THR A 238 -14.56 8.75 2.21
C THR A 238 -16.06 8.84 2.43
N PRO A 239 -16.84 9.51 1.55
CA PRO A 239 -18.28 9.58 1.68
C PRO A 239 -18.90 8.18 1.67
N GLY A 240 -19.36 7.73 2.83
CA GLY A 240 -20.03 6.46 3.01
C GLY A 240 -21.50 6.60 3.37
N GLU A 241 -22.13 5.45 3.54
CA GLU A 241 -23.46 5.30 4.07
C GLU A 241 -23.46 4.29 5.21
N LEU A 242 -24.32 4.50 6.21
CA LEU A 242 -24.45 3.56 7.33
C LEU A 242 -25.49 2.51 6.95
N THR A 243 -25.08 1.24 6.94
CA THR A 243 -25.92 0.10 6.60
C THR A 243 -27.23 0.09 7.38
N ALA A 244 -27.17 0.33 8.70
CA ALA A 244 -28.34 0.40 9.58
C ALA A 244 -29.39 1.48 9.19
N ASP A 245 -28.95 2.55 8.52
CA ASP A 245 -29.83 3.63 8.05
C ASP A 245 -30.55 3.28 6.74
N ILE A 246 -29.99 2.31 6.00
CA ILE A 246 -30.41 1.97 4.64
C ILE A 246 -31.19 0.67 4.60
N GLU A 247 -30.73 -0.36 5.32
CA GLU A 247 -31.35 -1.69 5.31
C GLU A 247 -32.87 -1.64 5.49
N PRO A 248 -33.45 -0.87 6.44
CA PRO A 248 -34.90 -0.79 6.59
C PRO A 248 -35.63 -0.25 5.35
N GLN A 249 -34.94 0.55 4.52
CA GLN A 249 -35.50 1.11 3.28
C GLN A 249 -35.43 0.12 2.11
N LEU A 250 -34.57 -0.90 2.17
CA LEU A 250 -34.37 -1.90 1.11
C LEU A 250 -35.32 -3.09 1.23
N VAL A 251 -35.89 -3.33 2.42
CA VAL A 251 -36.78 -4.46 2.66
C VAL A 251 -37.97 -4.46 1.70
N GLY A 252 -38.12 -5.57 0.95
CA GLY A 252 -39.23 -5.78 0.01
C GLY A 252 -39.15 -4.96 -1.28
N LYS A 253 -38.01 -4.34 -1.58
CA LYS A 253 -37.76 -3.55 -2.79
C LYS A 253 -37.20 -4.41 -3.93
N SER A 254 -37.50 -4.02 -5.17
CA SER A 254 -36.83 -4.60 -6.35
C SER A 254 -35.36 -4.16 -6.43
N ALA A 255 -34.54 -4.84 -7.24
CA ALA A 255 -33.14 -4.45 -7.46
C ALA A 255 -33.01 -3.02 -7.99
N GLU A 256 -33.89 -2.59 -8.90
CA GLU A 256 -33.91 -1.22 -9.44
C GLU A 256 -34.28 -0.19 -8.36
N GLU A 257 -35.25 -0.52 -7.50
CA GLU A 257 -35.64 0.35 -6.39
C GLU A 257 -34.50 0.47 -5.36
N ARG A 258 -33.83 -0.64 -5.02
CA ARG A 258 -32.66 -0.66 -4.13
C ARG A 258 -31.52 0.19 -4.71
N LEU A 259 -31.19 -0.01 -5.98
CA LEU A 259 -30.17 0.77 -6.68
C LEU A 259 -30.49 2.27 -6.66
N ALA A 260 -31.74 2.65 -6.97
CA ALA A 260 -32.16 4.05 -6.94
C ALA A 260 -32.06 4.68 -5.53
N ILE A 261 -32.35 3.90 -4.48
CA ILE A 261 -32.19 4.32 -3.08
C ILE A 261 -30.71 4.57 -2.78
N ARG A 262 -29.82 3.61 -3.07
CA ARG A 262 -28.37 3.74 -2.82
C ARG A 262 -27.75 4.90 -3.59
N ILE A 263 -28.03 5.02 -4.89
CA ILE A 263 -27.53 6.15 -5.71
C ILE A 263 -27.92 7.48 -5.09
N ARG A 264 -29.18 7.62 -4.65
CA ARG A 264 -29.69 8.85 -4.02
C ARG A 264 -28.97 9.14 -2.69
N ILE A 265 -28.76 8.13 -1.86
CA ILE A 265 -28.13 8.29 -0.54
C ILE A 265 -26.65 8.62 -0.69
N HIS A 266 -25.90 7.85 -1.49
CA HIS A 266 -24.51 8.15 -1.81
C HIS A 266 -24.33 9.55 -2.42
N SER A 267 -25.19 9.95 -3.38
CA SER A 267 -25.17 11.30 -3.95
C SER A 267 -25.43 12.38 -2.88
N SER A 268 -26.27 12.09 -1.90
CA SER A 268 -26.55 13.01 -0.79
C SER A 268 -25.36 13.14 0.17
N ALA A 269 -24.64 12.05 0.44
CA ALA A 269 -23.42 12.05 1.23
C ALA A 269 -22.30 12.85 0.53
N VAL A 270 -22.07 12.59 -0.77
CA VAL A 270 -21.12 13.36 -1.59
C VAL A 270 -21.46 14.84 -1.61
N ALA A 271 -22.73 15.20 -1.84
CA ALA A 271 -23.19 16.59 -1.83
C ALA A 271 -22.98 17.26 -0.47
N PHE A 272 -23.18 16.52 0.63
CA PHE A 272 -22.92 17.01 1.98
C PHE A 272 -21.45 17.38 2.18
N TRP A 273 -20.51 16.47 1.89
CA TRP A 273 -19.08 16.73 2.06
C TRP A 273 -18.57 17.84 1.16
N ARG A 274 -19.07 17.92 -0.08
CA ARG A 274 -18.80 19.05 -0.97
C ARG A 274 -19.31 20.38 -0.42
N SER A 275 -20.47 20.38 0.24
CA SER A 275 -21.00 21.58 0.92
C SER A 275 -20.16 22.02 2.13
N CYS A 276 -19.41 21.09 2.73
CA CYS A 276 -18.43 21.37 3.78
C CYS A 276 -17.07 21.87 3.22
N GLY A 277 -16.91 21.92 1.90
CA GLY A 277 -15.72 22.42 1.22
C GLY A 277 -14.71 21.34 0.82
N PHE A 278 -15.03 20.06 1.03
CA PHE A 278 -14.19 18.95 0.58
C PHE A 278 -14.28 18.76 -0.94
N ARG A 279 -13.18 18.38 -1.58
CA ARG A 279 -13.12 18.08 -3.03
C ARG A 279 -12.40 16.76 -3.27
N ARG A 280 -12.84 15.99 -4.26
CA ARG A 280 -12.35 14.63 -4.51
C ARG A 280 -10.85 14.62 -4.86
N ILE A 281 -10.13 13.62 -4.36
CA ILE A 281 -8.73 13.36 -4.73
C ILE A 281 -8.73 12.49 -5.98
N GLY A 282 -8.44 13.08 -7.13
CA GLY A 282 -8.47 12.38 -8.40
C GLY A 282 -9.81 11.69 -8.68
N ALA A 283 -9.75 10.47 -9.19
CA ALA A 283 -10.87 9.57 -9.37
C ALA A 283 -11.09 8.59 -8.20
N SER A 284 -10.41 8.81 -7.07
CA SER A 284 -10.59 7.97 -5.88
C SER A 284 -11.95 8.20 -5.20
N ARG A 285 -12.27 7.33 -4.24
CA ARG A 285 -13.45 7.50 -3.36
C ARG A 285 -13.25 8.58 -2.30
N CYS A 286 -12.00 8.99 -2.05
CA CYS A 286 -11.63 9.91 -0.98
C CYS A 286 -11.71 11.38 -1.41
N PHE A 287 -12.06 12.25 -0.47
CA PHE A 287 -12.10 13.69 -0.61
C PHE A 287 -11.15 14.34 0.39
N ALA A 288 -10.49 15.42 -0.04
CA ALA A 288 -9.63 16.22 0.81
C ALA A 288 -10.20 17.62 1.08
N PHE A 289 -9.76 18.21 2.18
CA PHE A 289 -9.98 19.59 2.55
C PHE A 289 -8.63 20.23 2.90
N SER A 290 -8.38 21.41 2.33
CA SER A 290 -7.19 22.21 2.63
C SER A 290 -7.58 23.35 3.56
N PHE A 291 -6.77 23.53 4.60
CA PHE A 291 -6.88 24.65 5.53
C PHE A 291 -6.31 25.95 4.94
N ASP A 292 -5.58 25.88 3.83
CA ASP A 292 -5.17 27.05 3.06
C ASP A 292 -6.37 27.62 2.28
N LEU A 293 -6.76 28.85 2.63
CA LEU A 293 -7.85 29.58 1.99
C LEU A 293 -7.55 29.93 0.52
N GLN A 294 -6.29 29.97 0.12
CA GLN A 294 -5.85 30.22 -1.25
C GLN A 294 -5.71 28.95 -2.09
N HIS A 295 -5.91 27.78 -1.49
CA HIS A 295 -5.77 26.51 -2.20
C HIS A 295 -6.78 26.39 -3.35
N ARG A 296 -6.36 25.83 -4.49
CA ARG A 296 -7.17 25.74 -5.72
C ARG A 296 -8.48 24.98 -5.52
N SER A 297 -8.52 24.01 -4.61
CA SER A 297 -9.75 23.27 -4.28
C SER A 297 -10.84 24.17 -3.69
N ARG A 298 -10.48 25.28 -3.03
CA ARG A 298 -11.42 26.25 -2.45
C ARG A 298 -12.20 27.04 -3.51
N ALA A 299 -11.63 27.16 -4.71
CA ALA A 299 -12.25 27.87 -5.83
C ALA A 299 -13.20 26.99 -6.66
N ILE A 300 -13.15 25.65 -6.49
CA ILE A 300 -14.04 24.74 -7.22
C ILE A 300 -15.43 24.80 -6.61
N ALA A 301 -16.45 25.07 -7.42
CA ALA A 301 -17.84 24.94 -7.01
C ALA A 301 -18.19 23.45 -6.80
N ALA A 302 -19.05 23.15 -5.82
CA ALA A 302 -19.43 21.76 -5.49
C ALA A 302 -19.96 20.97 -6.71
N ALA A 303 -20.71 21.62 -7.61
CA ALA A 303 -21.24 21.01 -8.83
C ALA A 303 -20.21 20.84 -9.96
N SER A 304 -19.02 21.44 -9.82
CA SER A 304 -17.93 21.37 -10.80
C SER A 304 -16.78 20.47 -10.34
N ASP A 305 -16.95 19.80 -9.19
CA ASP A 305 -16.02 18.81 -8.70
C ASP A 305 -16.11 17.51 -9.54
N PHE A 306 -15.06 16.70 -9.52
CA PHE A 306 -14.99 15.50 -10.35
C PHE A 306 -15.82 14.35 -9.77
N ASP A 307 -16.55 13.64 -10.64
CA ASP A 307 -17.22 12.38 -10.32
C ASP A 307 -16.76 11.29 -11.29
N PRO A 308 -16.23 10.16 -10.79
CA PRO A 308 -15.92 8.99 -11.61
C PRO A 308 -17.16 8.49 -12.36
N ARG A 309 -16.94 7.86 -13.52
CA ARG A 309 -18.02 7.22 -14.26
C ARG A 309 -18.47 5.95 -13.53
N THR A 310 -19.76 5.65 -13.60
CA THR A 310 -20.35 4.43 -13.04
C THR A 310 -21.21 3.73 -14.09
N SER A 311 -21.32 2.40 -13.99
CA SER A 311 -22.11 1.59 -14.92
C SER A 311 -23.43 1.22 -14.28
N HIS A 312 -24.52 1.86 -14.70
CA HIS A 312 -25.86 1.48 -14.23
C HIS A 312 -26.16 0.00 -14.49
N ALA A 313 -25.66 -0.57 -15.59
CA ALA A 313 -25.88 -1.98 -15.90
C ALA A 313 -25.14 -2.91 -14.92
N GLU A 314 -23.91 -2.56 -14.56
CA GLU A 314 -23.13 -3.31 -13.57
C GLU A 314 -23.68 -3.14 -12.16
N ASP A 315 -24.01 -1.91 -11.76
CA ASP A 315 -24.59 -1.62 -10.46
C ASP A 315 -25.93 -2.34 -10.27
N LEU A 316 -26.77 -2.38 -11.32
CA LEU A 316 -28.03 -3.12 -11.30
C LEU A 316 -27.80 -4.63 -11.22
N GLU A 317 -26.86 -5.17 -12.00
CA GLU A 317 -26.51 -6.59 -11.92
C GLU A 317 -26.03 -6.99 -10.52
N ASN A 318 -25.24 -6.14 -9.86
CA ASN A 318 -24.77 -6.38 -8.50
C ASN A 318 -25.95 -6.38 -7.50
N GLU A 319 -26.90 -5.45 -7.61
CA GLU A 319 -28.11 -5.46 -6.76
C GLU A 319 -29.02 -6.66 -7.01
N GLU A 320 -29.17 -7.09 -8.27
CA GLU A 320 -29.92 -8.32 -8.58
C GLU A 320 -29.27 -9.56 -7.95
N LEU A 321 -27.95 -9.63 -8.00
CA LEU A 321 -27.18 -10.72 -7.39
C LEU A 321 -27.30 -10.71 -5.86
N GLU A 322 -27.29 -9.54 -5.23
CA GLU A 322 -27.49 -9.37 -3.80
C GLU A 322 -28.88 -9.86 -3.37
N VAL A 323 -29.93 -9.47 -4.10
CA VAL A 323 -31.29 -9.94 -3.85
C VAL A 323 -31.40 -11.46 -3.99
N ILE A 324 -30.71 -12.06 -4.96
CA ILE A 324 -30.67 -13.52 -5.13
C ILE A 324 -29.93 -14.19 -3.95
N TYR A 325 -28.83 -13.60 -3.51
CA TYR A 325 -28.04 -14.10 -2.39
C TYR A 325 -28.83 -14.06 -1.09
N GLU A 326 -29.50 -12.95 -0.79
CA GLU A 326 -30.39 -12.82 0.37
C GLU A 326 -31.53 -13.85 0.35
N ALA A 327 -32.11 -14.11 -0.82
CA ALA A 327 -33.17 -15.11 -0.98
C ALA A 327 -32.65 -16.55 -0.85
N ASN A 328 -31.39 -16.81 -1.21
CA ASN A 328 -30.75 -18.11 -1.10
C ASN A 328 -29.24 -17.96 -0.85
N ARG A 329 -28.83 -18.01 0.42
CA ARG A 329 -27.42 -17.87 0.84
C ARG A 329 -26.49 -18.97 0.33
N PHE A 330 -27.04 -20.07 -0.21
CA PHE A 330 -26.26 -21.12 -0.87
C PHE A 330 -26.12 -20.90 -2.38
N SER A 331 -26.61 -19.77 -2.92
CA SER A 331 -26.49 -19.47 -4.33
C SER A 331 -25.06 -19.08 -4.69
N GLY A 332 -24.51 -19.77 -5.71
CA GLY A 332 -23.21 -19.41 -6.27
C GLY A 332 -23.34 -18.15 -7.13
N VAL A 333 -23.41 -16.97 -6.52
CA VAL A 333 -23.50 -15.66 -7.19
C VAL A 333 -22.49 -15.54 -8.34
N LYS A 334 -21.25 -15.95 -8.09
CA LYS A 334 -20.18 -15.99 -9.09
C LYS A 334 -20.53 -16.87 -10.30
N LYS A 335 -21.19 -18.01 -10.08
CA LYS A 335 -21.64 -18.93 -11.14
C LYS A 335 -22.76 -18.31 -11.98
N ILE A 336 -23.70 -17.60 -11.34
CA ILE A 336 -24.78 -16.88 -12.03
C ILE A 336 -24.20 -15.77 -12.92
N LYS A 337 -23.29 -14.96 -12.37
CA LYS A 337 -22.59 -13.91 -13.12
C LYS A 337 -21.85 -14.47 -14.34
N MET A 338 -21.16 -15.60 -14.17
CA MET A 338 -20.46 -16.26 -15.28
C MET A 338 -21.42 -16.82 -16.34
N GLU A 339 -22.57 -17.40 -15.96
CA GLU A 339 -23.55 -17.90 -16.94
C GLU A 339 -24.23 -16.76 -17.72
N ARG A 340 -24.57 -15.66 -17.03
CA ARG A 340 -25.07 -14.43 -17.69
C ARG A 340 -24.06 -13.89 -18.70
N LEU A 341 -22.79 -13.81 -18.30
CA LEU A 341 -21.71 -13.38 -19.18
C LEU A 341 -21.51 -14.34 -20.35
N ARG A 342 -21.63 -15.65 -20.13
CA ARG A 342 -21.52 -16.67 -21.18
C ARG A 342 -22.54 -16.46 -22.29
N HIS A 343 -23.78 -16.13 -21.94
CA HIS A 343 -24.83 -15.85 -22.90
C HIS A 343 -24.69 -14.46 -23.54
N ALA A 344 -24.37 -13.44 -22.74
CA ALA A 344 -24.31 -12.07 -23.21
C ALA A 344 -23.05 -11.81 -24.04
N LEU A 345 -21.88 -12.24 -23.59
CA LEU A 345 -20.56 -11.96 -24.18
C LEU A 345 -19.68 -13.23 -24.22
N PRO A 346 -19.96 -14.18 -25.13
CA PRO A 346 -19.28 -15.48 -25.16
C PRO A 346 -17.74 -15.40 -25.23
N LEU A 347 -17.21 -14.47 -26.02
CA LEU A 347 -15.76 -14.24 -26.13
C LEU A 347 -15.14 -13.75 -24.81
N HIS A 348 -15.84 -12.88 -24.08
CA HIS A 348 -15.34 -12.32 -22.82
C HIS A 348 -15.39 -13.39 -21.72
N HIS A 349 -16.46 -14.20 -21.70
CA HIS A 349 -16.53 -15.37 -20.83
C HIS A 349 -15.39 -16.36 -21.11
N ALA A 350 -15.13 -16.70 -22.38
CA ALA A 350 -14.00 -17.55 -22.76
C ALA A 350 -12.66 -16.93 -22.31
N ALA A 351 -12.51 -15.61 -22.48
CA ALA A 351 -11.32 -14.88 -22.04
C ALA A 351 -11.09 -14.88 -20.53
N LEU A 352 -12.11 -15.15 -19.71
CA LEU A 352 -11.97 -15.31 -18.26
C LEU A 352 -11.81 -16.78 -17.83
N THR A 353 -12.37 -17.73 -18.58
CA THR A 353 -12.48 -19.14 -18.14
C THR A 353 -11.48 -20.10 -18.77
N LEU A 354 -11.05 -19.88 -20.02
CA LEU A 354 -10.13 -20.78 -20.74
C LEU A 354 -8.67 -20.44 -20.46
N MET A 355 -7.78 -21.42 -20.52
CA MET A 355 -6.33 -21.16 -20.51
C MET A 355 -5.89 -20.46 -21.81
N ASP A 356 -4.71 -19.81 -21.80
CA ASP A 356 -4.30 -18.95 -22.92
C ASP A 356 -4.21 -19.69 -24.28
N GLU A 357 -3.66 -20.91 -24.31
CA GLU A 357 -3.58 -21.71 -25.55
C GLU A 357 -4.95 -22.16 -26.07
N GLU A 358 -5.84 -22.52 -25.15
CA GLU A 358 -7.21 -22.90 -25.45
C GLU A 358 -8.00 -21.71 -25.97
N LEU A 359 -7.83 -20.54 -25.35
CA LEU A 359 -8.48 -19.30 -25.74
C LEU A 359 -8.02 -18.84 -27.12
N LYS A 360 -6.72 -18.92 -27.42
CA LYS A 360 -6.20 -18.63 -28.76
C LYS A 360 -6.79 -19.58 -29.80
N THR A 361 -6.86 -20.87 -29.50
CA THR A 361 -7.47 -21.87 -30.40
C THR A 361 -8.95 -21.60 -30.61
N PHE A 362 -9.65 -21.22 -29.53
CA PHE A 362 -11.06 -20.83 -29.55
C PHE A 362 -11.26 -19.60 -30.44
N PHE A 363 -10.43 -18.56 -30.28
CA PHE A 363 -10.47 -17.36 -31.14
C PHE A 363 -10.22 -17.69 -32.61
N ALA A 364 -9.21 -18.50 -32.92
CA ALA A 364 -8.90 -18.90 -34.29
C ALA A 364 -10.06 -19.69 -34.95
N THR A 365 -10.75 -20.52 -34.17
CA THR A 365 -11.89 -21.33 -34.66
C THR A 365 -13.11 -20.46 -35.00
N HIS A 366 -13.29 -19.36 -34.28
CA HIS A 366 -14.45 -18.48 -34.39
C HIS A 366 -14.12 -17.15 -35.10
N ALA A 367 -12.97 -17.08 -35.78
CA ALA A 367 -12.48 -15.86 -36.42
C ALA A 367 -13.36 -15.40 -37.60
N ASP A 368 -13.97 -16.37 -38.31
CA ASP A 368 -14.84 -16.13 -39.47
C ASP A 368 -16.31 -15.89 -39.09
N ASP A 369 -16.66 -16.07 -37.82
CA ASP A 369 -18.03 -15.84 -37.37
C ASP A 369 -18.30 -14.32 -37.26
N GLU A 370 -19.53 -13.88 -37.57
CA GLU A 370 -20.02 -12.52 -37.25
C GLU A 370 -20.24 -12.34 -35.72
N ILE A 371 -19.30 -12.83 -34.92
CA ILE A 371 -19.29 -12.62 -33.48
C ILE A 371 -18.87 -11.17 -33.24
N GLY A 372 -19.63 -10.47 -32.40
CA GLY A 372 -19.34 -9.07 -32.07
C GLY A 372 -18.04 -8.90 -31.29
N TRP A 373 -16.90 -8.90 -31.98
CA TRP A 373 -15.55 -8.67 -31.44
C TRP A 373 -15.40 -7.29 -30.81
N ASP A 374 -16.07 -6.28 -31.36
CA ASP A 374 -16.08 -4.89 -30.84
C ASP A 374 -17.00 -4.69 -29.62
N ARG A 375 -17.63 -5.75 -29.12
CA ARG A 375 -18.45 -5.64 -27.89
C ARG A 375 -17.55 -5.44 -26.68
N VAL A 376 -18.10 -4.76 -25.69
CA VAL A 376 -17.44 -4.48 -24.41
C VAL A 376 -18.29 -4.99 -23.24
N THR A 377 -17.67 -5.15 -22.08
CA THR A 377 -18.37 -5.45 -20.82
C THR A 377 -19.22 -4.27 -20.35
N ASN A 378 -20.01 -4.48 -19.28
CA ASN A 378 -20.71 -3.41 -18.58
C ASN A 378 -19.76 -2.34 -18.03
N SER A 379 -18.49 -2.69 -17.77
CA SER A 379 -17.40 -1.80 -17.39
C SER A 379 -16.64 -1.20 -18.59
N GLU A 380 -17.23 -1.24 -19.78
CA GLU A 380 -16.65 -0.76 -21.05
C GLU A 380 -15.29 -1.41 -21.40
N ALA A 381 -14.93 -2.53 -20.77
CA ALA A 381 -13.68 -3.22 -21.03
C ALA A 381 -13.77 -3.98 -22.35
N THR A 382 -12.82 -3.73 -23.24
CA THR A 382 -12.64 -4.52 -24.47
C THR A 382 -12.02 -5.88 -24.16
N LEU A 383 -12.08 -6.81 -25.11
CA LEU A 383 -11.35 -8.09 -25.00
C LEU A 383 -9.85 -7.91 -24.72
N LEU A 384 -9.24 -6.85 -25.26
CA LEU A 384 -7.81 -6.58 -25.06
C LEU A 384 -7.49 -6.20 -23.61
N HIS A 385 -8.40 -5.50 -22.90
CA HIS A 385 -8.25 -5.27 -21.46
C HIS A 385 -8.25 -6.61 -20.71
N ILE A 386 -9.21 -7.48 -21.03
CA ILE A 386 -9.40 -8.75 -20.33
C ILE A 386 -8.22 -9.68 -20.57
N THR A 387 -7.83 -9.94 -21.83
CA THR A 387 -6.75 -10.88 -22.10
C THR A 387 -5.42 -10.41 -21.52
N ALA A 388 -5.16 -9.10 -21.53
CA ALA A 388 -3.97 -8.53 -20.91
C ALA A 388 -3.99 -8.70 -19.39
N CYS A 389 -5.04 -8.26 -18.69
CA CYS A 389 -5.15 -8.34 -17.23
C CYS A 389 -5.25 -9.79 -16.71
N GLN A 390 -5.75 -10.72 -17.53
CA GLN A 390 -5.74 -12.16 -17.22
C GLN A 390 -4.41 -12.84 -17.58
N LEU A 391 -3.40 -12.07 -18.00
CA LEU A 391 -2.04 -12.53 -18.32
C LEU A 391 -2.02 -13.60 -19.42
N LYS A 392 -2.76 -13.36 -20.51
CA LYS A 392 -2.91 -14.28 -21.66
C LYS A 392 -2.19 -13.73 -22.90
N PRO A 393 -0.84 -13.81 -22.97
CA PRO A 393 -0.06 -13.18 -24.04
C PRO A 393 -0.33 -13.75 -25.43
N LEU A 394 -0.61 -15.05 -25.57
CA LEU A 394 -0.82 -15.68 -26.87
C LEU A 394 -2.13 -15.24 -27.50
N SER A 395 -3.19 -15.19 -26.69
CA SER A 395 -4.50 -14.67 -27.08
C SER A 395 -4.44 -13.16 -27.33
N THR A 396 -3.70 -12.43 -26.50
CA THR A 396 -3.47 -10.98 -26.68
C THR A 396 -2.76 -10.70 -28.01
N GLN A 397 -1.68 -11.42 -28.32
CA GLN A 397 -0.98 -11.31 -29.60
C GLN A 397 -1.91 -11.66 -30.76
N TRP A 398 -2.67 -12.77 -30.62
CA TRP A 398 -3.60 -13.18 -31.67
C TRP A 398 -4.65 -12.10 -31.98
N LEU A 399 -5.22 -11.46 -30.95
CA LEU A 399 -6.17 -10.35 -31.12
C LEU A 399 -5.53 -9.20 -31.91
N LEU A 400 -4.32 -8.78 -31.53
CA LEU A 400 -3.60 -7.69 -32.18
C LEU A 400 -3.26 -7.97 -33.65
N ASP A 401 -3.00 -9.24 -33.99
CA ASP A 401 -2.62 -9.66 -35.34
C ASP A 401 -3.82 -9.90 -36.27
N ASN A 402 -4.95 -10.40 -35.74
CA ASN A 402 -6.04 -10.95 -36.56
C ASN A 402 -7.33 -10.12 -36.51
N VAL A 403 -7.54 -9.32 -35.46
CA VAL A 403 -8.76 -8.49 -35.34
C VAL A 403 -8.47 -7.07 -35.82
N HIS A 404 -9.12 -6.66 -36.91
CA HIS A 404 -8.88 -5.38 -37.58
C HIS A 404 -8.87 -4.16 -36.63
N ASN A 405 -9.78 -4.12 -35.66
CA ASN A 405 -9.91 -3.01 -34.73
C ASN A 405 -9.06 -3.14 -33.46
N ALA A 406 -8.39 -4.27 -33.21
CA ALA A 406 -7.69 -4.50 -31.95
C ALA A 406 -6.58 -3.47 -31.68
N ASN A 407 -5.90 -2.98 -32.72
CA ASN A 407 -4.91 -1.91 -32.55
C ASN A 407 -5.55 -0.60 -32.08
N SER A 408 -6.77 -0.28 -32.51
CA SER A 408 -7.49 0.91 -32.00
C SER A 408 -7.85 0.76 -30.52
N TRP A 409 -8.12 -0.48 -30.07
CA TRP A 409 -8.45 -0.77 -28.68
C TRP A 409 -7.31 -0.52 -27.70
N LYS A 410 -6.05 -0.46 -28.16
CA LYS A 410 -4.90 -0.06 -27.31
C LYS A 410 -5.09 1.31 -26.66
N THR A 411 -5.89 2.19 -27.30
CA THR A 411 -6.19 3.53 -26.79
C THR A 411 -7.61 3.67 -26.23
N ALA A 412 -8.44 2.62 -26.37
CA ALA A 412 -9.79 2.60 -25.79
C ALA A 412 -9.70 2.58 -24.27
N ARG A 413 -10.56 3.33 -23.60
CA ARG A 413 -10.59 3.41 -22.13
C ARG A 413 -11.79 2.66 -21.59
N ASN A 414 -11.58 1.82 -20.58
CA ASN A 414 -12.65 1.21 -19.80
C ASN A 414 -13.39 2.27 -18.95
N ILE A 415 -14.41 1.87 -18.20
CA ILE A 415 -15.24 2.80 -17.43
C ILE A 415 -14.45 3.64 -16.43
N ASP A 416 -13.47 3.04 -15.76
CA ASP A 416 -12.56 3.71 -14.82
C ASP A 416 -11.65 4.72 -15.53
N GLY A 417 -11.52 4.61 -16.85
CA GLY A 417 -10.73 5.51 -17.66
C GLY A 417 -9.33 4.99 -17.93
N TYR A 418 -9.06 3.70 -17.79
CA TYR A 418 -7.78 3.08 -18.13
C TYR A 418 -7.79 2.48 -19.53
N THR A 419 -6.68 2.65 -20.26
CA THR A 419 -6.35 1.85 -21.44
C THR A 419 -5.96 0.41 -21.06
N PRO A 420 -5.89 -0.56 -22.00
CA PRO A 420 -5.44 -1.91 -21.67
C PRO A 420 -4.05 -1.96 -21.02
N LEU A 421 -3.13 -1.08 -21.42
CA LEU A 421 -1.80 -1.00 -20.83
C LEU A 421 -1.86 -0.46 -19.41
N GLU A 422 -2.57 0.65 -19.19
CA GLU A 422 -2.69 1.27 -17.87
C GLU A 422 -3.44 0.32 -16.90
N ALA A 423 -4.48 -0.38 -17.36
CA ALA A 423 -5.22 -1.37 -16.57
C ALA A 423 -4.35 -2.58 -16.18
N LEU A 424 -3.51 -3.07 -17.10
CA LEU A 424 -2.54 -4.12 -16.80
C LEU A 424 -1.50 -3.61 -15.79
N GLN A 425 -0.99 -2.40 -15.94
CA GLN A 425 -0.04 -1.80 -15.00
C GLN A 425 -0.63 -1.67 -13.59
N GLU A 426 -1.87 -1.23 -13.46
CA GLU A 426 -2.58 -1.14 -12.18
C GLU A 426 -2.78 -2.53 -11.53
N THR A 427 -3.14 -3.52 -12.35
CA THR A 427 -3.28 -4.92 -11.90
C THR A 427 -1.94 -5.46 -11.38
N LEU A 428 -0.85 -5.19 -12.11
CA LEU A 428 0.49 -5.64 -11.74
C LEU A 428 1.03 -4.89 -10.52
N GLU A 429 0.70 -3.60 -10.35
CA GLU A 429 1.05 -2.87 -9.14
C GLU A 429 0.35 -3.47 -7.93
N THR A 430 -0.95 -3.82 -8.05
CA THR A 430 -1.71 -4.53 -7.01
C THR A 430 -1.05 -5.87 -6.65
N ILE A 431 -0.71 -6.70 -7.63
CA ILE A 431 -0.04 -8.00 -7.40
C ILE A 431 1.33 -7.82 -6.73
N ARG A 432 2.04 -6.74 -7.07
CA ARG A 432 3.37 -6.43 -6.51
C ARG A 432 3.30 -6.03 -5.05
N THR A 433 2.29 -5.25 -4.66
CA THR A 433 2.29 -4.53 -3.39
C THR A 433 1.39 -5.13 -2.34
N ARG A 434 0.33 -5.85 -2.72
CA ARG A 434 -0.71 -6.25 -1.76
C ARG A 434 -1.33 -7.62 -2.00
N LYS A 435 -1.87 -8.17 -0.91
CA LYS A 435 -2.76 -9.33 -0.91
C LYS A 435 -3.91 -9.09 0.06
N GLU A 436 -5.12 -9.19 -0.45
CA GLU A 436 -6.34 -9.12 0.35
C GLU A 436 -6.49 -10.41 1.18
N TYR A 437 -6.86 -10.25 2.46
CA TYR A 437 -7.10 -11.35 3.38
C TYR A 437 -8.42 -11.10 4.14
N GLY A 438 -9.38 -12.01 3.97
CA GLY A 438 -10.73 -11.80 4.53
C GLY A 438 -11.46 -10.63 3.86
N PHE A 439 -12.37 -9.98 4.60
CA PHE A 439 -13.24 -8.94 4.05
C PHE A 439 -12.64 -7.53 4.11
N SER A 440 -11.72 -7.24 5.03
CA SER A 440 -11.28 -5.87 5.32
C SER A 440 -9.76 -5.68 5.46
N ARG A 441 -8.97 -6.76 5.47
CA ARG A 441 -7.51 -6.68 5.70
C ARG A 441 -6.72 -6.73 4.40
N ILE A 442 -5.73 -5.85 4.29
CA ILE A 442 -4.82 -5.78 3.13
C ILE A 442 -3.38 -5.93 3.62
N LEU A 443 -2.73 -7.04 3.24
CA LEU A 443 -1.34 -7.28 3.60
C LEU A 443 -0.40 -6.59 2.60
N ASN A 444 0.56 -5.81 3.10
CA ASN A 444 1.67 -5.30 2.29
C ASN A 444 2.67 -6.42 1.95
N LEU A 445 2.89 -6.68 0.67
CA LEU A 445 3.82 -7.69 0.15
C LEU A 445 4.97 -7.09 -0.67
N SER A 446 5.12 -5.76 -0.67
CA SER A 446 6.09 -5.05 -1.51
C SER A 446 7.53 -5.58 -1.35
N ASP A 447 7.92 -5.96 -0.13
CA ASP A 447 9.26 -6.47 0.20
C ASP A 447 9.47 -7.97 -0.13
N CYS A 448 8.39 -8.66 -0.50
CA CYS A 448 8.36 -10.06 -0.92
C CYS A 448 8.22 -10.22 -2.43
N PHE A 449 8.19 -9.14 -3.20
CA PHE A 449 8.03 -9.20 -4.65
C PHE A 449 9.22 -9.88 -5.34
N GLU A 450 8.97 -10.92 -6.14
CA GLU A 450 10.02 -11.69 -6.83
C GLU A 450 10.14 -11.36 -8.33
N GLY A 451 9.34 -10.40 -8.80
CA GLY A 451 9.19 -10.07 -10.22
C GLY A 451 7.93 -10.69 -10.83
N TYR A 452 7.43 -10.04 -11.88
CA TYR A 452 6.25 -10.49 -12.59
C TYR A 452 6.50 -11.79 -13.38
N PRO A 453 5.47 -12.64 -13.54
CA PRO A 453 5.57 -13.84 -14.35
C PRO A 453 5.84 -13.50 -15.83
N ASP A 454 6.43 -14.44 -16.56
CA ASP A 454 6.79 -14.22 -17.98
C ASP A 454 5.58 -13.90 -18.87
N ALA A 455 4.40 -14.40 -18.51
CA ALA A 455 3.15 -14.08 -19.20
C ALA A 455 2.78 -12.59 -19.07
N ALA A 456 2.96 -12.00 -17.88
CA ALA A 456 2.75 -10.57 -17.65
C ALA A 456 3.76 -9.72 -18.42
N VAL A 457 5.05 -10.10 -18.38
CA VAL A 457 6.11 -9.41 -19.12
C VAL A 457 5.84 -9.44 -20.63
N SER A 458 5.32 -10.56 -21.13
CA SER A 458 4.93 -10.70 -22.53
C SER A 458 3.74 -9.78 -22.86
N CYS A 459 2.68 -9.77 -22.05
CA CYS A 459 1.54 -8.87 -22.23
C CYS A 459 1.95 -7.38 -22.23
N LEU A 460 2.81 -6.97 -21.29
CA LEU A 460 3.36 -5.61 -21.26
C LEU A 460 4.10 -5.27 -22.56
N SER A 461 4.95 -6.19 -23.03
CA SER A 461 5.72 -6.00 -24.26
C SER A 461 4.82 -5.82 -25.48
N LEU A 462 3.73 -6.59 -25.57
CA LEU A 462 2.75 -6.51 -26.67
C LEU A 462 1.99 -5.19 -26.72
N LEU A 463 1.62 -4.67 -25.54
CA LEU A 463 0.85 -3.44 -25.42
C LEU A 463 1.73 -2.20 -25.65
N LEU A 464 2.96 -2.19 -25.12
CA LEU A 464 3.95 -1.12 -25.35
C LEU A 464 4.38 -1.02 -26.83
N GLY A 465 4.43 -2.14 -27.57
CA GLY A 465 4.83 -2.12 -28.99
C GLY A 465 6.27 -1.63 -29.20
N GLU A 466 6.53 -0.86 -30.26
CA GLU A 466 7.87 -0.30 -30.57
C GLU A 466 8.39 0.66 -29.47
N GLU A 467 7.53 1.17 -28.59
CA GLU A 467 7.95 1.99 -27.43
C GLU A 467 8.72 1.15 -26.39
N ALA A 468 8.65 -0.19 -26.46
CA ALA A 468 9.45 -1.09 -25.64
C ALA A 468 10.96 -1.04 -25.96
N LEU A 469 11.39 -0.37 -27.03
CA LEU A 469 12.81 -0.28 -27.43
C LEU A 469 13.73 0.32 -26.33
N GLY A 470 13.16 1.04 -25.36
CA GLY A 470 13.90 1.57 -24.20
C GLY A 470 13.92 0.66 -22.95
N LEU A 471 13.02 -0.33 -22.85
CA LEU A 471 12.83 -1.18 -21.67
C LEU A 471 13.16 -2.63 -22.00
N ASN A 472 14.25 -3.15 -21.41
CA ASN A 472 14.57 -4.56 -21.58
C ASN A 472 13.59 -5.45 -20.77
N ARG A 473 13.59 -6.75 -21.09
CA ARG A 473 12.70 -7.74 -20.44
C ARG A 473 12.85 -7.79 -18.91
N ALA A 474 14.05 -7.54 -18.38
CA ALA A 474 14.30 -7.48 -16.94
C ALA A 474 13.68 -6.23 -16.30
N CYS A 475 13.67 -5.09 -16.99
CA CYS A 475 13.00 -3.88 -16.52
C CYS A 475 11.49 -4.11 -16.38
N LEU A 476 10.87 -4.74 -17.38
CA LEU A 476 9.45 -5.11 -17.32
C LEU A 476 9.18 -6.08 -16.17
N ARG A 477 10.01 -7.12 -16.00
CA ARG A 477 9.86 -8.11 -14.92
C ARG A 477 9.84 -7.48 -13.53
N TYR A 478 10.62 -6.44 -13.31
CA TYR A 478 10.77 -5.82 -11.99
C TYR A 478 10.10 -4.43 -11.89
N GLY A 479 9.21 -4.09 -12.81
CA GLY A 479 8.45 -2.82 -12.77
C GLY A 479 9.31 -1.56 -12.88
N CYS A 480 10.49 -1.64 -13.51
CA CYS A 480 11.33 -0.47 -13.72
C CYS A 480 10.68 0.50 -14.70
N THR A 481 10.50 1.74 -14.25
CA THR A 481 9.92 2.83 -15.06
C THR A 481 10.96 3.73 -15.72
N CYS A 482 12.23 3.68 -15.29
CA CYS A 482 13.28 4.55 -15.82
C CYS A 482 14.11 3.93 -16.97
N GLY A 483 13.97 2.61 -17.22
CA GLY A 483 14.77 1.84 -18.19
C GLY A 483 16.27 1.70 -17.87
N GLY A 484 16.77 2.39 -16.84
CA GLY A 484 18.19 2.43 -16.48
C GLY A 484 18.61 1.52 -15.32
N CYS A 485 17.67 0.81 -14.69
CA CYS A 485 17.95 -0.03 -13.53
C CYS A 485 18.97 -1.14 -13.86
N VAL A 486 19.99 -1.30 -13.00
CA VAL A 486 20.94 -2.40 -13.09
C VAL A 486 20.21 -3.70 -12.74
N GLY A 487 20.28 -4.69 -13.62
CA GLY A 487 19.51 -5.94 -13.47
C GLY A 487 17.99 -5.78 -13.63
N GLY A 488 17.50 -4.59 -14.01
CA GLY A 488 16.07 -4.28 -14.08
C GLY A 488 15.44 -3.85 -12.75
N PHE A 489 16.14 -3.96 -11.61
CA PHE A 489 15.58 -3.62 -10.30
C PHE A 489 16.39 -2.57 -9.52
N LEU A 490 17.72 -2.57 -9.58
CA LEU A 490 18.55 -1.62 -8.83
C LEU A 490 18.58 -0.25 -9.52
N SER A 491 17.84 0.72 -8.99
CA SER A 491 17.71 2.06 -9.58
C SER A 491 18.99 2.89 -9.51
N ALA A 492 19.09 3.92 -10.34
CA ALA A 492 20.26 4.80 -10.37
C ALA A 492 20.41 5.56 -9.05
N ARG A 493 19.29 6.01 -8.48
CA ARG A 493 19.19 6.69 -7.18
C ARG A 493 19.60 5.77 -6.04
N MET A 494 18.95 4.63 -5.88
CA MET A 494 19.32 3.65 -4.85
C MET A 494 20.79 3.23 -4.94
N ARG A 495 21.30 3.00 -6.15
CA ARG A 495 22.73 2.71 -6.37
C ARG A 495 23.64 3.84 -5.86
N SER A 496 23.25 5.10 -6.06
CA SER A 496 23.98 6.26 -5.56
C SER A 496 24.00 6.30 -4.03
N SER A 497 22.85 6.02 -3.38
CA SER A 497 22.80 5.91 -1.90
C SER A 497 23.70 4.78 -1.41
N LEU A 498 23.66 3.60 -2.05
CA LEU A 498 24.51 2.48 -1.66
C LEU A 498 26.01 2.79 -1.83
N ILE A 499 26.39 3.53 -2.87
CA ILE A 499 27.78 3.98 -3.05
C ILE A 499 28.18 4.91 -1.91
N LEU A 500 27.35 5.91 -1.60
CA LEU A 500 27.59 6.84 -0.48
C LEU A 500 27.77 6.08 0.84
N GLN A 501 26.89 5.12 1.13
CA GLN A 501 26.98 4.33 2.35
C GLN A 501 28.22 3.45 2.38
N GLY A 502 28.58 2.82 1.25
CA GLY A 502 29.79 2.01 1.17
C GLY A 502 31.07 2.81 1.39
N GLU A 503 31.17 4.01 0.81
CA GLU A 503 32.32 4.91 1.01
C GLU A 503 32.38 5.42 2.45
N THR A 504 31.26 5.89 3.00
CA THR A 504 31.16 6.39 4.38
C THR A 504 31.53 5.30 5.40
N MET A 505 31.04 4.08 5.21
CA MET A 505 31.34 2.97 6.12
C MET A 505 32.76 2.47 5.99
N PHE A 506 33.33 2.46 4.79
CA PHE A 506 34.74 2.14 4.62
C PHE A 506 35.62 3.10 5.43
N ASP A 507 35.40 4.40 5.31
CA ASP A 507 36.20 5.41 6.01
C ASP A 507 36.01 5.31 7.53
N ARG A 508 34.77 5.23 8.01
CA ARG A 508 34.45 5.15 9.44
C ARG A 508 35.01 3.89 10.12
N THR A 509 34.83 2.72 9.49
CA THR A 509 35.23 1.44 10.10
C THR A 509 36.73 1.17 10.02
N GLN A 510 37.50 2.00 9.31
CA GLN A 510 38.96 1.90 9.26
C GLN A 510 39.63 2.49 10.50
N ASP A 511 38.98 3.43 11.17
CA ASP A 511 39.49 4.06 12.39
C ASP A 511 39.57 3.04 13.54
N GLY A 512 40.63 3.13 14.34
CA GLY A 512 40.81 2.26 15.51
C GLY A 512 41.00 0.76 15.22
N ILE A 513 41.11 0.35 13.95
CA ILE A 513 41.12 -1.08 13.51
C ILE A 513 42.20 -1.96 14.17
N ASP A 514 43.19 -1.35 14.80
CA ASP A 514 44.28 -2.03 15.50
C ASP A 514 43.86 -2.58 16.86
N ASP A 515 43.01 -1.87 17.60
CA ASP A 515 42.44 -2.34 18.86
C ASP A 515 41.14 -3.09 18.58
N GLY A 516 41.24 -4.42 18.50
CA GLY A 516 40.08 -5.24 18.17
C GLY A 516 39.01 -5.28 19.26
N GLY A 517 39.33 -4.97 20.51
CA GLY A 517 38.33 -4.90 21.57
C GLY A 517 37.46 -3.67 21.40
N LEU A 518 38.12 -2.51 21.38
CA LEU A 518 37.48 -1.21 21.19
C LEU A 518 36.75 -1.14 19.85
N TRP A 519 37.37 -1.64 18.77
CA TRP A 519 36.77 -1.61 17.44
C TRP A 519 35.45 -2.39 17.37
N ILE A 520 35.31 -3.53 18.06
CA ILE A 520 34.04 -4.26 18.09
C ILE A 520 32.96 -3.49 18.84
N GLU A 521 33.34 -2.84 19.94
CA GLU A 521 32.43 -2.03 20.76
C GLU A 521 31.95 -0.79 19.97
N GLU A 522 32.86 -0.12 19.26
CA GLU A 522 32.54 1.07 18.45
C GLU A 522 31.72 0.74 17.19
N ASN A 523 31.82 -0.49 16.68
CA ASN A 523 31.18 -0.93 15.43
C ASN A 523 30.10 -2.01 15.64
N GLU A 524 29.52 -2.11 16.84
CA GLU A 524 28.56 -3.17 17.16
C GLU A 524 27.36 -3.18 16.22
N PHE A 525 26.86 -2.00 15.84
CA PHE A 525 25.73 -1.82 14.94
C PHE A 525 26.06 -2.22 13.49
N GLU A 526 27.26 -1.88 13.02
CA GLU A 526 27.83 -2.23 11.71
C GLU A 526 27.97 -3.75 11.54
N LEU A 527 28.18 -4.45 12.66
CA LEU A 527 28.37 -5.89 12.69
C LEU A 527 27.07 -6.68 12.88
N LYS A 528 25.91 -6.03 13.03
CA LYS A 528 24.64 -6.68 13.43
C LYS A 528 24.19 -7.86 12.55
N HIS A 529 24.60 -7.89 11.29
CA HIS A 529 24.27 -8.95 10.32
C HIS A 529 25.33 -10.07 10.24
N LEU A 530 26.43 -9.92 10.98
CA LEU A 530 27.51 -10.90 11.03
C LEU A 530 27.21 -11.95 12.10
N ASP A 531 27.53 -13.21 11.80
CA ASP A 531 27.44 -14.30 12.78
C ASP A 531 28.28 -14.02 14.04
N LEU A 532 27.74 -14.39 15.21
CA LEU A 532 28.35 -14.11 16.52
C LEU A 532 29.75 -14.71 16.65
N GLU A 533 30.00 -15.88 16.08
CA GLU A 533 31.31 -16.52 16.13
C GLU A 533 32.32 -15.79 15.25
N VAL A 534 31.90 -15.28 14.10
CA VAL A 534 32.74 -14.44 13.25
C VAL A 534 33.06 -13.11 13.96
N ARG A 535 32.10 -12.49 14.67
CA ARG A 535 32.36 -11.27 15.48
C ARG A 535 33.40 -11.50 16.56
N LYS A 536 33.35 -12.64 17.27
CA LYS A 536 34.40 -13.00 18.26
C LYS A 536 35.77 -13.12 17.61
N ASN A 537 35.84 -13.71 16.41
CA ASN A 537 37.10 -13.81 15.67
C ASN A 537 37.63 -12.43 15.22
N LEU A 538 36.75 -11.50 14.88
CA LEU A 538 37.13 -10.12 14.57
C LEU A 538 37.77 -9.41 15.77
N LYS A 539 37.39 -9.71 17.02
CA LYS A 539 38.02 -9.11 18.22
C LYS A 539 39.53 -9.39 18.31
N THR A 540 39.96 -10.59 17.95
CA THR A 540 41.36 -11.01 18.11
C THR A 540 42.17 -10.97 16.81
N ASN A 541 41.52 -10.85 15.65
CA ASN A 541 42.19 -10.96 14.35
C ASN A 541 42.07 -9.69 13.48
N LYS A 542 43.16 -8.90 13.45
CA LYS A 542 43.28 -7.70 12.61
C LYS A 542 43.09 -7.96 11.12
N SER A 543 43.49 -9.13 10.60
CA SER A 543 43.29 -9.48 9.19
C SER A 543 41.82 -9.64 8.85
N LEU A 544 41.00 -10.19 9.74
CA LEU A 544 39.58 -10.38 9.48
C LEU A 544 38.84 -9.03 9.53
N ARG A 545 39.21 -8.14 10.46
CA ARG A 545 38.69 -6.76 10.49
C ARG A 545 38.99 -6.02 9.20
N LYS A 546 40.24 -6.02 8.76
CA LYS A 546 40.63 -5.42 7.46
C LYS A 546 39.86 -6.03 6.28
N GLY A 547 39.64 -7.35 6.31
CA GLY A 547 38.88 -8.04 5.27
C GLY A 547 37.42 -7.63 5.23
N PHE A 548 36.77 -7.51 6.39
CA PHE A 548 35.40 -6.98 6.51
C PHE A 548 35.31 -5.55 5.98
N VAL A 549 36.20 -4.65 6.42
CA VAL A 549 36.22 -3.25 5.96
C VAL A 549 36.46 -3.16 4.44
N ASN A 550 37.38 -3.96 3.90
CA ASN A 550 37.67 -4.00 2.47
C ASN A 550 36.46 -4.39 1.60
N MET A 551 35.48 -5.13 2.14
CA MET A 551 34.29 -5.52 1.39
C MET A 551 33.43 -4.32 1.00
N PHE A 552 33.37 -3.26 1.82
CA PHE A 552 32.65 -2.02 1.46
C PHE A 552 33.21 -1.41 0.18
N GLN A 553 34.53 -1.30 0.05
CA GLN A 553 35.16 -0.83 -1.18
C GLN A 553 34.92 -1.74 -2.40
N ILE A 554 34.89 -3.06 -2.19
CA ILE A 554 34.61 -4.01 -3.27
C ILE A 554 33.17 -3.84 -3.76
N ALA A 555 32.22 -3.68 -2.83
CA ALA A 555 30.83 -3.37 -3.15
C ALA A 555 30.69 -2.05 -3.92
N VAL A 556 31.34 -0.97 -3.46
CA VAL A 556 31.36 0.33 -4.16
C VAL A 556 31.86 0.19 -5.59
N LYS A 557 32.98 -0.51 -5.81
CA LYS A 557 33.52 -0.76 -7.16
C LYS A 557 32.56 -1.54 -8.04
N CYS A 558 31.88 -2.54 -7.48
CA CYS A 558 30.85 -3.31 -8.18
C CYS A 558 29.69 -2.42 -8.64
N LEU A 559 29.19 -1.57 -7.74
CA LEU A 559 28.11 -0.62 -8.00
C LEU A 559 28.52 0.44 -9.04
N GLN A 560 29.71 1.02 -8.92
CA GLN A 560 30.27 1.99 -9.88
C GLN A 560 30.42 1.38 -11.29
N ALA A 561 30.78 0.09 -11.36
CA ALA A 561 30.83 -0.67 -12.62
C ALA A 561 29.46 -1.06 -13.18
N ARG A 562 28.36 -0.59 -12.56
CA ARG A 562 26.97 -0.92 -12.92
C ARG A 562 26.70 -2.43 -12.95
N LYS A 563 27.25 -3.15 -11.97
CA LYS A 563 26.97 -4.58 -11.76
C LYS A 563 26.06 -4.75 -10.54
N VAL A 564 25.21 -5.78 -10.56
CA VAL A 564 24.42 -6.18 -9.40
C VAL A 564 25.40 -6.72 -8.36
N PRO A 565 25.35 -6.26 -7.10
CA PRO A 565 26.35 -6.65 -6.10
C PRO A 565 26.06 -8.04 -5.51
N THR A 566 25.91 -9.07 -6.35
CA THR A 566 25.76 -10.48 -5.91
C THR A 566 27.08 -11.01 -5.36
N ALA A 567 27.03 -12.10 -4.59
CA ALA A 567 28.26 -12.70 -4.06
C ALA A 567 29.25 -13.08 -5.16
N GLU A 568 28.77 -13.65 -6.27
CA GLU A 568 29.59 -13.97 -7.45
C GLU A 568 30.30 -12.74 -8.02
N ASN A 569 29.57 -11.64 -8.22
CA ASN A 569 30.18 -10.41 -8.75
C ASN A 569 31.19 -9.82 -7.75
N LEU A 570 30.87 -9.82 -6.45
CA LEU A 570 31.80 -9.32 -5.42
C LEU A 570 33.08 -10.16 -5.32
N GLU A 571 32.97 -11.49 -5.44
CA GLU A 571 34.14 -12.36 -5.51
C GLU A 571 34.99 -12.09 -6.74
N TRP A 572 34.37 -11.86 -7.89
CA TRP A 572 35.08 -11.47 -9.11
C TRP A 572 35.85 -10.15 -8.90
N PHE A 573 35.22 -9.12 -8.33
CA PHE A 573 35.90 -7.85 -8.04
C PHE A 573 37.02 -7.98 -7.01
N ARG A 574 36.88 -8.88 -6.02
CA ARG A 574 37.94 -9.24 -5.07
C ARG A 574 39.13 -9.87 -5.79
N ASP A 575 38.90 -10.87 -6.63
CA ASP A 575 39.97 -11.63 -7.29
C ASP A 575 40.74 -10.78 -8.31
N ASN A 576 40.05 -9.81 -8.92
CA ASN A 576 40.65 -8.83 -9.81
C ASN A 576 41.33 -7.67 -9.07
N ARG A 577 41.24 -7.60 -7.73
CA ARG A 577 41.96 -6.63 -6.91
C ARG A 577 43.32 -7.20 -6.50
N SER A 578 44.39 -6.46 -6.77
CA SER A 578 45.71 -6.78 -6.21
C SER A 578 45.74 -6.41 -4.73
N GLU A 579 45.22 -7.29 -3.87
CA GLU A 579 45.25 -7.12 -2.41
C GLU A 579 46.41 -7.89 -1.79
N TRP A 580 47.28 -7.18 -1.06
CA TRP A 580 48.34 -7.78 -0.26
C TRP A 580 48.43 -7.10 1.11
N ALA A 581 48.32 -7.81 2.24
CA ALA A 581 48.02 -9.25 2.40
C ALA A 581 46.54 -9.57 2.06
N PRO A 582 46.15 -10.85 1.83
CA PRO A 582 44.81 -11.23 1.34
C PRO A 582 43.75 -11.18 2.45
N HIS A 583 43.56 -10.01 3.07
CA HIS A 583 42.69 -9.82 4.22
C HIS A 583 41.23 -10.15 3.89
N THR A 584 40.73 -9.69 2.75
CA THR A 584 39.36 -9.95 2.30
C THR A 584 39.10 -11.45 2.10
N LYS A 585 40.04 -12.16 1.47
CA LYS A 585 39.92 -13.61 1.25
C LYS A 585 39.85 -14.35 2.59
N ASN A 586 40.74 -14.03 3.53
CA ASN A 586 40.74 -14.62 4.87
C ASN A 586 39.40 -14.40 5.61
N TYR A 587 38.83 -13.20 5.47
CA TYR A 587 37.53 -12.87 6.03
C TYR A 587 36.41 -13.72 5.42
N LEU A 588 36.31 -13.78 4.09
CA LEU A 588 35.26 -14.54 3.40
C LEU A 588 35.39 -16.05 3.64
N GLU A 589 36.61 -16.59 3.74
CA GLU A 589 36.83 -17.99 4.11
C GLU A 589 36.35 -18.29 5.53
N ARG A 590 36.51 -17.33 6.47
CA ARG A 590 36.06 -17.49 7.85
C ARG A 590 34.55 -17.31 8.00
N ALA A 591 33.98 -16.32 7.32
CA ALA A 591 32.55 -15.99 7.40
C ALA A 591 31.68 -16.88 6.50
N GLY A 592 32.28 -17.52 5.50
CA GLY A 592 31.59 -18.03 4.32
C GLY A 592 31.29 -16.91 3.33
N THR A 593 31.62 -17.07 2.05
CA THR A 593 31.47 -16.01 1.03
C THR A 593 30.08 -15.37 1.05
N GLN A 594 29.02 -16.19 0.95
CA GLN A 594 27.65 -15.68 0.87
C GLN A 594 27.29 -14.85 2.12
N MET A 595 27.59 -15.38 3.31
CA MET A 595 27.25 -14.74 4.58
C MET A 595 28.12 -13.51 4.86
N GLY A 596 29.39 -13.54 4.47
CA GLY A 596 30.30 -12.40 4.60
C GLY A 596 29.88 -11.24 3.69
N CYS A 597 29.55 -11.53 2.42
CA CYS A 597 28.98 -10.55 1.50
C CYS A 597 27.63 -10.03 2.01
N ARG A 598 26.75 -10.93 2.50
CA ARG A 598 25.44 -10.57 3.05
C ARG A 598 25.58 -9.58 4.20
N ALA A 599 26.47 -9.83 5.16
CA ALA A 599 26.60 -8.99 6.34
C ALA A 599 26.91 -7.53 5.99
N VAL A 600 27.80 -7.32 5.03
CA VAL A 600 28.23 -6.00 4.56
C VAL A 600 27.11 -5.32 3.77
N LEU A 601 26.54 -6.01 2.77
CA LEU A 601 25.52 -5.40 1.93
C LEU A 601 24.21 -5.17 2.65
N ARG A 602 23.81 -6.06 3.56
CA ARG A 602 22.62 -5.81 4.39
C ARG A 602 22.79 -4.58 5.25
N TYR A 603 23.96 -4.38 5.83
CA TYR A 603 24.22 -3.16 6.56
C TYR A 603 24.15 -1.91 5.64
N MET A 604 24.72 -1.98 4.44
CA MET A 604 24.63 -0.87 3.46
C MET A 604 23.19 -0.57 3.04
N PHE A 605 22.35 -1.60 2.80
CA PHE A 605 20.94 -1.43 2.47
C PHE A 605 20.15 -0.82 3.62
N ASP A 606 20.32 -1.33 4.85
CA ASP A 606 19.63 -0.81 6.02
C ASP A 606 19.95 0.67 6.26
N ARG A 607 21.23 1.04 6.12
CA ARG A 607 21.66 2.43 6.29
C ARG A 607 21.15 3.32 5.16
N ALA A 608 21.19 2.84 3.92
CA ALA A 608 20.63 3.57 2.78
C ALA A 608 19.11 3.76 2.90
N LYS A 609 18.39 2.77 3.43
CA LYS A 609 16.95 2.86 3.74
C LYS A 609 16.69 3.88 4.85
N ALA A 610 17.46 3.83 5.94
CA ALA A 610 17.34 4.78 7.05
C ALA A 610 17.65 6.24 6.63
N ASP A 611 18.49 6.42 5.61
CA ASP A 611 18.86 7.73 5.06
C ASP A 611 18.02 8.16 3.85
N ASP A 612 16.99 7.39 3.48
CA ASP A 612 16.13 7.70 2.36
C ASP A 612 15.05 8.74 2.71
N GLU A 613 14.61 9.54 1.75
CA GLU A 613 13.60 10.61 1.97
C GLU A 613 12.18 10.10 2.22
N LYS A 614 11.87 8.85 1.82
CA LYS A 614 10.57 8.22 2.06
C LYS A 614 10.64 7.17 3.16
N ALA A 615 11.62 6.29 3.08
CA ALA A 615 11.78 5.18 4.02
C ALA A 615 12.52 5.55 5.31
N GLY A 616 13.09 6.76 5.39
CA GLY A 616 13.95 7.19 6.48
C GLY A 616 13.96 8.71 6.68
N ASN A 617 15.13 9.27 6.99
CA ASN A 617 15.29 10.68 7.39
C ASN A 617 15.72 11.63 6.24
N GLY A 618 15.98 11.12 5.04
CA GLY A 618 16.41 11.92 3.88
C GLY A 618 17.88 12.39 3.87
N GLU A 619 18.74 11.88 4.74
CA GLU A 619 20.16 12.25 4.82
C GLU A 619 20.91 11.98 3.50
N SER A 620 20.55 10.92 2.75
CA SER A 620 21.18 10.61 1.46
C SER A 620 20.97 11.74 0.44
N GLN A 621 19.73 12.23 0.33
CA GLN A 621 19.36 13.31 -0.58
C GLN A 621 20.01 14.64 -0.16
N LEU A 622 20.11 14.87 1.15
CA LEU A 622 20.81 16.01 1.74
C LEU A 622 22.30 16.05 1.41
N VAL A 623 22.97 14.91 1.42
CA VAL A 623 24.41 14.83 1.14
C VAL A 623 24.67 14.88 -0.37
N LEU A 624 23.89 14.13 -1.16
CA LEU A 624 24.09 14.02 -2.61
C LEU A 624 23.54 15.23 -3.40
N LYS A 625 22.55 15.96 -2.86
CA LYS A 625 21.97 17.20 -3.40
C LYS A 625 21.71 17.14 -4.91
N GLU A 626 22.45 17.96 -5.67
CA GLU A 626 22.26 18.11 -7.12
C GLU A 626 22.50 16.81 -7.86
N ASP A 627 23.47 15.99 -7.42
CA ASP A 627 23.79 14.73 -8.09
C ASP A 627 22.65 13.74 -7.96
N TRP A 628 21.95 13.71 -6.81
CA TRP A 628 20.71 12.93 -6.67
C TRP A 628 19.61 13.43 -7.60
N SER A 629 19.38 14.75 -7.60
CA SER A 629 18.28 15.36 -8.36
C SER A 629 18.41 15.17 -9.88
N ARG A 630 19.64 15.01 -10.39
CA ARG A 630 19.94 14.74 -11.80
C ARG A 630 19.65 13.30 -12.21
N LEU A 631 19.52 12.37 -11.26
CA LEU A 631 19.24 10.98 -11.56
C LEU A 631 17.74 10.77 -11.86
N PRO A 632 17.42 9.89 -12.84
CA PRO A 632 16.04 9.62 -13.20
C PRO A 632 15.27 9.00 -12.04
N THR A 633 14.01 9.38 -11.89
CA THR A 633 13.06 8.76 -10.96
C THR A 633 12.69 7.35 -11.45
N CYS A 634 12.46 6.43 -10.52
CA CYS A 634 12.04 5.06 -10.82
C CYS A 634 11.11 4.53 -9.73
N ARG A 635 10.15 3.67 -10.12
CA ARG A 635 9.30 2.93 -9.16
C ARG A 635 10.12 2.15 -8.11
N ASN A 636 11.33 1.72 -8.45
CA ASN A 636 12.22 0.96 -7.59
C ASN A 636 13.13 1.82 -6.68
N ASP A 637 12.99 3.15 -6.67
CA ASP A 637 13.93 4.03 -5.95
C ASP A 637 13.98 3.79 -4.43
N HIS A 638 12.85 3.44 -3.83
CA HIS A 638 12.70 3.32 -2.38
C HIS A 638 12.47 1.87 -1.92
N GLU A 639 12.47 0.90 -2.83
CA GLU A 639 12.13 -0.51 -2.55
C GLU A 639 13.38 -1.31 -2.07
N PHE A 640 14.01 -0.86 -0.99
CA PHE A 640 15.32 -1.37 -0.52
C PHE A 640 15.31 -2.87 -0.20
N GLU A 641 14.28 -3.35 0.50
CA GLU A 641 14.19 -4.76 0.91
C GLU A 641 14.00 -5.69 -0.29
N PHE A 642 13.12 -5.32 -1.21
CA PHE A 642 12.96 -5.99 -2.49
C PHE A 642 14.29 -6.08 -3.25
N VAL A 643 15.00 -4.95 -3.39
CA VAL A 643 16.27 -4.92 -4.14
C VAL A 643 17.37 -5.73 -3.43
N ALA A 644 17.44 -5.68 -2.09
CA ALA A 644 18.37 -6.49 -1.32
C ALA A 644 18.10 -8.00 -1.50
N ARG A 645 16.83 -8.42 -1.47
CA ARG A 645 16.40 -9.79 -1.76
C ARG A 645 16.79 -10.19 -3.20
N ALA A 646 16.53 -9.33 -4.18
CA ALA A 646 16.89 -9.57 -5.58
C ALA A 646 18.42 -9.67 -5.80
N CYS A 647 19.24 -9.09 -4.92
CA CYS A 647 20.69 -9.27 -4.91
C CYS A 647 21.16 -10.59 -4.23
N GLY A 648 20.24 -11.38 -3.67
CA GLY A 648 20.53 -12.61 -2.94
C GLY A 648 20.70 -12.42 -1.43
N TYR A 649 20.24 -11.30 -0.88
CA TYR A 649 20.37 -10.96 0.53
C TYR A 649 18.99 -10.70 1.12
N ALA A 650 18.19 -11.74 1.39
CA ALA A 650 16.93 -11.56 2.13
C ALA A 650 17.19 -11.16 3.59
N GLY A 651 16.22 -10.51 4.23
CA GLY A 651 16.25 -10.17 5.66
C GLY A 651 16.16 -11.42 6.52
N ASP A 652 16.51 -11.31 7.80
CA ASP A 652 16.45 -12.46 8.73
C ASP A 652 15.01 -12.70 9.25
N ASP A 653 14.08 -11.76 9.03
CA ASP A 653 12.71 -11.77 9.58
C ASP A 653 11.66 -12.48 8.71
N VAL A 654 12.06 -13.41 7.84
CA VAL A 654 11.13 -14.11 6.93
C VAL A 654 11.09 -15.61 7.27
N ILE A 655 10.20 -15.98 8.19
CA ILE A 655 9.65 -17.34 8.34
C ILE A 655 8.14 -17.24 8.27
#